data_AF-A0A2V4C0U5-F1
#
_entry.id   AF-A0A2V4C0U5-F1
#
_cell.length_a   1.000
_cell.length_b   1.000
_cell.length_c   1.000
_cell.angle_alpha   90.00
_cell.angle_beta   90.00
_cell.angle_gamma   90.00
#
_symmetry.space_group_name_H-M   'P 1'
#
loop_
_entity.id
_entity.type
_entity.pdbx_description
1 polymer ?
#
loop_
_entity_poly.entity_id
_entity_poly.type
_entity_poly.pdbx_seq_one_letter_code
_entity_poly.pdbx_strand_id
1 'polypeptide(L)'
;MKKLDFFILFIIGFLSINLSIAQNFSPDIIVDINGTGNFTSIQAAFDAAPAGTPTIIYVKRGLYDKEKLLVPANKTNITLIGESREETIISYDIYNCNDGGDGLCPDAKVALWGSNTNLIRTAATLTIMANDFRAENITIRNTAGPVGQAQAITLQADRNVFVNCDIAAYQDTIYFWTAETSRAYFKSCMILGRTDYIYGRGIGVFDQCEIRSYGGAWITAPSTEASQTYGFVFYKCNLTYQPNSPRNGDDGVKIKFGRPWHEYPKVAWLYCSMPAEIDPLGWGDKWNMTYSDTDTRLHLYEWMNTGPGADMSGRANWAGLRAMMDQAEANLYEPKIVLAGSDNWDPTAIAPTVTVFNWDGGAANTGWLEADNWNPNGLPAVSEVANVDGNFTINANGGNFASDLNLLNGATIDVSTNSSATLLTLNQAAISSSATASLSGNIKTKGTVNINVSGNLNINAILSGVHQITKTGNGIAQFNNNNSGYSGNLVIEGGDLQGKVANSLGNSAKITVKTNGKLTIDVSNAVQPKTALYTEGSASIVLNKDITINEWYNNGILQPIGIYDAATNAATISGTGKIIIGRPSEFVFLGGLWDDVSKYSPALLPKAGEKVNINSGITIETTLSQFEGDLYVKTGGTIRLRQTKDSKCLGPVRMSQGSIITYATSGTGMYLNASIITEGDVSLTMSSNNVAGNTMDLPGTFTGSNKVIVRNIRDFASTATAKLGGDNSNFTGIWDLTLAAANAGGSAAINGTVENAFGKATINLAATNKAVFNHAKCAGDELNMNITGSASAVLNTAVTVKKFTLNGILLADGTYSATTHPGLLTGTGSIIVNSASLGLNENVFLQDNGMLKVNGVIENLDVYSLAGQRVYHTKATAEIDLNGLKTGIYIVRYKINGKQGAVKVYKR
;
A
#
# COMPACT_ATOMS: atom_id res chain seq x y z
N MET A 1 55.22 1.83 35.06
CA MET A 1 54.21 1.56 36.10
C MET A 1 53.14 2.66 36.02
N LYS A 2 51.92 2.28 35.61
CA LYS A 2 50.62 2.89 35.94
C LYS A 2 50.28 4.34 35.49
N LYS A 3 49.26 4.36 34.60
CA LYS A 3 47.93 5.02 34.71
C LYS A 3 47.85 6.53 34.40
N LEU A 4 46.74 7.10 33.91
CA LEU A 4 45.46 6.67 33.33
C LEU A 4 44.60 7.96 33.17
N ASP A 5 43.91 8.10 32.04
CA ASP A 5 42.67 8.85 31.73
C ASP A 5 42.41 10.28 32.23
N PHE A 6 42.22 11.21 31.29
CA PHE A 6 40.92 11.84 30.98
C PHE A 6 41.08 12.76 29.75
N PHE A 7 40.47 12.43 28.61
CA PHE A 7 39.74 13.35 27.70
C PHE A 7 39.29 12.63 26.42
N ILE A 8 38.13 11.98 26.51
CA ILE A 8 37.21 11.73 25.39
C ILE A 8 35.87 12.32 25.83
N LEU A 9 35.39 13.38 25.17
CA LEU A 9 34.01 13.57 24.62
C LEU A 9 33.68 15.05 24.35
N PHE A 10 32.82 15.25 23.33
CA PHE A 10 32.21 16.48 22.77
C PHE A 10 33.12 17.31 21.85
N ILE A 11 33.10 17.20 20.52
CA ILE A 11 32.03 17.10 19.50
C ILE A 11 31.17 18.36 19.35
N ILE A 12 31.13 18.86 18.10
CA ILE A 12 30.21 19.83 17.47
C ILE A 12 30.50 21.31 17.78
N GLY A 13 31.01 22.01 16.78
CA GLY A 13 31.16 23.46 16.80
C GLY A 13 31.62 24.03 15.46
N PHE A 14 30.68 24.15 14.52
CA PHE A 14 30.70 25.08 13.39
C PHE A 14 31.87 25.00 12.39
N LEU A 15 31.69 24.18 11.35
CA LEU A 15 32.05 24.59 9.99
C LEU A 15 30.91 24.25 9.03
N SER A 16 29.73 24.82 9.29
CA SER A 16 28.65 24.92 8.31
C SER A 16 28.97 26.07 7.36
N ILE A 17 29.72 25.76 6.30
CA ILE A 17 29.68 26.60 5.09
C ILE A 17 28.39 26.22 4.37
N ASN A 18 27.30 26.89 4.72
CA ASN A 18 26.15 27.01 3.82
C ASN A 18 26.61 27.85 2.64
N LEU A 19 27.11 27.20 1.59
CA LEU A 19 27.14 27.80 0.26
C LEU A 19 25.69 27.84 -0.24
N SER A 20 24.98 28.91 0.13
CA SER A 20 23.82 29.37 -0.63
C SER A 20 24.35 29.77 -2.01
N ILE A 21 24.32 28.82 -2.95
CA ILE A 21 24.48 29.11 -4.36
C ILE A 21 23.23 29.89 -4.79
N ALA A 22 23.45 31.02 -5.44
CA ALA A 22 22.40 31.99 -5.76
C ALA A 22 21.26 31.35 -6.55
N GLN A 23 20.05 31.38 -6.00
CA GLN A 23 18.83 31.28 -6.79
C GLN A 23 18.74 32.56 -7.63
N ASN A 24 18.39 32.45 -8.92
CA ASN A 24 18.23 33.61 -9.81
C ASN A 24 17.00 34.49 -9.46
N PHE A 25 16.28 34.13 -8.40
CA PHE A 25 15.15 34.86 -7.83
C PHE A 25 15.21 34.82 -6.28
N SER A 26 14.55 35.78 -5.63
CA SER A 26 14.42 35.82 -4.16
C SER A 26 13.02 35.35 -3.77
N PRO A 27 12.83 34.14 -3.20
CA PRO A 27 11.52 33.68 -2.79
C PRO A 27 11.02 34.44 -1.55
N ASP A 28 9.72 34.76 -1.52
CA ASP A 28 9.05 35.32 -0.33
C ASP A 28 8.71 34.23 0.68
N ILE A 29 8.37 33.03 0.17
CA ILE A 29 8.00 31.87 0.98
C ILE A 29 8.69 30.62 0.42
N ILE A 30 9.28 29.81 1.30
CA ILE A 30 9.85 28.49 0.98
C ILE A 30 8.99 27.40 1.61
N VAL A 31 8.59 26.41 0.82
CA VAL A 31 7.92 25.19 1.27
C VAL A 31 8.89 24.03 1.18
N ASP A 32 9.04 23.27 2.26
CA ASP A 32 9.82 22.04 2.28
C ASP A 32 9.15 21.02 3.20
N ILE A 33 8.77 19.88 2.65
CA ILE A 33 8.14 18.77 3.38
C ILE A 33 9.02 18.25 4.53
N ASN A 34 10.34 18.46 4.49
CA ASN A 34 11.28 18.05 5.53
C ASN A 34 11.44 19.09 6.65
N GLY A 35 10.73 20.22 6.58
CA GLY A 35 10.70 21.23 7.63
C GLY A 35 11.86 22.23 7.60
N THR A 36 12.63 22.33 6.51
CA THR A 36 13.70 23.34 6.38
C THR A 36 13.24 24.66 5.74
N GLY A 37 11.97 24.74 5.32
CA GLY A 37 11.34 25.95 4.77
C GLY A 37 10.51 26.71 5.79
N ASN A 38 9.80 27.74 5.33
CA ASN A 38 8.81 28.48 6.14
C ASN A 38 7.59 27.61 6.46
N PHE A 39 7.20 26.73 5.54
CA PHE A 39 6.07 25.81 5.70
C PHE A 39 6.43 24.39 5.24
N THR A 40 5.72 23.40 5.76
CA THR A 40 5.78 22.00 5.30
C THR A 40 4.66 21.62 4.33
N SER A 41 3.69 22.52 4.12
CA SER A 41 2.54 22.33 3.22
C SER A 41 2.39 23.54 2.30
N ILE A 42 1.89 23.30 1.09
CA ILE A 42 1.71 24.33 0.06
C ILE A 42 0.45 25.14 0.36
N GLN A 43 -0.62 24.50 0.89
CA GLN A 43 -1.83 25.25 1.25
C GLN A 43 -1.54 26.31 2.32
N ALA A 44 -0.74 25.98 3.33
CA ALA A 44 -0.36 26.94 4.36
C ALA A 44 0.41 28.14 3.78
N ALA A 45 1.23 27.92 2.75
CA ALA A 45 1.92 29.01 2.04
C ALA A 45 0.95 29.90 1.25
N PHE A 46 -0.04 29.33 0.54
CA PHE A 46 -1.09 30.11 -0.12
C PHE A 46 -1.92 30.92 0.88
N ASP A 47 -2.27 30.32 2.01
CA ASP A 47 -3.06 30.98 3.05
C ASP A 47 -2.29 32.15 3.69
N ALA A 48 -0.96 32.01 3.85
CA ALA A 48 -0.08 33.02 4.41
C ALA A 48 0.25 34.18 3.45
N ALA A 49 0.21 33.97 2.13
CA ALA A 49 0.52 35.01 1.15
C ALA A 49 -0.41 36.24 1.31
N PRO A 50 0.09 37.49 1.35
CA PRO A 50 -0.78 38.66 1.51
C PRO A 50 -1.74 38.83 0.33
N ALA A 51 -3.00 39.19 0.60
CA ALA A 51 -4.00 39.37 -0.45
C ALA A 51 -3.58 40.49 -1.44
N GLY A 52 -3.75 40.25 -2.74
CA GLY A 52 -3.43 41.20 -3.81
C GLY A 52 -1.94 41.47 -4.05
N THR A 53 -1.04 40.92 -3.24
CA THR A 53 0.40 41.22 -3.30
C THR A 53 1.14 40.15 -4.09
N PRO A 54 1.92 40.51 -5.12
CA PRO A 54 2.80 39.57 -5.80
C PRO A 54 3.66 38.81 -4.80
N THR A 55 3.60 37.47 -4.83
CA THR A 55 4.30 36.61 -3.87
C THR A 55 4.89 35.41 -4.60
N ILE A 56 6.20 35.19 -4.43
CA ILE A 56 6.94 34.05 -4.95
C ILE A 56 7.02 32.96 -3.88
N ILE A 57 6.40 31.82 -4.17
CA ILE A 57 6.42 30.63 -3.33
C ILE A 57 7.32 29.59 -4.00
N TYR A 58 8.46 29.29 -3.37
CA TYR A 58 9.38 28.26 -3.82
C TYR A 58 9.13 26.94 -3.10
N VAL A 59 8.92 25.87 -3.85
CA VAL A 59 8.59 24.54 -3.33
C VAL A 59 9.76 23.60 -3.58
N LYS A 60 10.38 23.12 -2.50
CA LYS A 60 11.47 22.14 -2.58
C LYS A 60 10.97 20.78 -3.03
N ARG A 61 11.90 19.94 -3.52
CA ARG A 61 11.63 18.56 -3.94
C ARG A 61 10.87 17.79 -2.86
N GLY A 62 9.87 17.04 -3.30
CA GLY A 62 8.99 16.27 -2.44
C GLY A 62 7.72 15.85 -3.17
N LEU A 63 7.10 14.79 -2.65
CA LEU A 63 5.74 14.40 -3.03
C LEU A 63 4.76 15.04 -2.03
N TYR A 64 4.04 16.07 -2.47
CA TYR A 64 3.00 16.76 -1.71
C TYR A 64 1.64 16.14 -2.07
N ASP A 65 1.27 15.07 -1.33
CA ASP A 65 0.10 14.21 -1.63
C ASP A 65 -0.99 14.19 -0.54
N LYS A 66 -0.89 15.09 0.45
CA LYS A 66 -1.74 15.06 1.65
C LYS A 66 -2.91 16.03 1.58
N GLU A 67 -2.86 17.03 0.72
CA GLU A 67 -3.83 18.12 0.65
C GLU A 67 -4.31 18.36 -0.78
N LYS A 68 -5.61 18.62 -0.93
CA LYS A 68 -6.15 19.27 -2.12
C LYS A 68 -5.79 20.75 -2.02
N LEU A 69 -5.30 21.34 -3.10
CA LEU A 69 -4.85 22.72 -3.09
C LEU A 69 -5.88 23.68 -3.68
N LEU A 70 -6.01 24.83 -3.03
CA LEU A 70 -6.78 25.97 -3.49
C LEU A 70 -5.91 27.22 -3.45
N VAL A 71 -5.94 27.97 -4.55
CA VAL A 71 -5.53 29.38 -4.57
C VAL A 71 -6.79 30.26 -4.49
N PRO A 72 -7.10 30.86 -3.31
CA PRO A 72 -8.30 31.67 -3.13
C PRO A 72 -8.29 32.93 -4.00
N ALA A 73 -9.47 33.38 -4.46
CA ALA A 73 -9.59 34.47 -5.43
C ALA A 73 -8.92 35.81 -5.04
N ASN A 74 -8.77 36.09 -3.74
CA ASN A 74 -8.10 37.30 -3.25
C ASN A 74 -6.56 37.20 -3.20
N LYS A 75 -5.99 36.01 -3.47
CA LYS A 75 -4.55 35.76 -3.53
C LYS A 75 -4.03 35.89 -4.96
N THR A 76 -4.28 37.03 -5.61
CA THR A 76 -3.81 37.29 -6.99
C THR A 76 -2.29 37.46 -7.05
N ASN A 77 -1.68 37.26 -8.23
CA ASN A 77 -0.24 37.43 -8.47
C ASN A 77 0.68 36.42 -7.73
N ILE A 78 0.21 35.19 -7.51
CA ILE A 78 1.03 34.12 -6.92
C ILE A 78 1.91 33.50 -8.00
N THR A 79 3.21 33.42 -7.74
CA THR A 79 4.16 32.64 -8.56
C THR A 79 4.66 31.45 -7.76
N LEU A 80 4.27 30.24 -8.16
CA LEU A 80 4.67 28.97 -7.56
C LEU A 80 5.82 28.35 -8.37
N ILE A 81 7.00 28.20 -7.77
CA ILE A 81 8.19 27.69 -8.47
C ILE A 81 8.63 26.40 -7.79
N GLY A 82 8.65 25.30 -8.52
CA GLY A 82 9.25 24.06 -8.05
C GLY A 82 10.77 24.07 -8.18
N GLU A 83 11.45 23.42 -7.24
CA GLU A 83 12.90 23.17 -7.32
C GLU A 83 13.27 22.26 -8.50
N SER A 84 12.35 21.40 -8.90
CA SER A 84 12.53 20.43 -9.99
C SER A 84 11.17 20.04 -10.56
N ARG A 85 11.01 20.12 -11.89
CA ARG A 85 9.82 19.66 -12.60
C ARG A 85 9.47 18.22 -12.23
N GLU A 86 10.47 17.35 -12.17
CA GLU A 86 10.31 15.91 -11.92
C GLU A 86 10.15 15.51 -10.46
N GLU A 87 10.71 16.28 -9.54
CA GLU A 87 10.86 15.86 -8.13
C GLU A 87 10.09 16.75 -7.17
N THR A 88 9.54 17.86 -7.64
CA THR A 88 8.55 18.67 -6.93
C THR A 88 7.17 18.30 -7.48
N ILE A 89 6.46 17.43 -6.77
CA ILE A 89 5.23 16.81 -7.27
C ILE A 89 4.07 17.15 -6.34
N ILE A 90 3.07 17.84 -6.87
CA ILE A 90 1.76 18.02 -6.25
C ILE A 90 0.84 16.91 -6.77
N SER A 91 0.30 16.11 -5.87
CA SER A 91 -0.50 14.93 -6.22
C SER A 91 -1.76 14.84 -5.39
N TYR A 92 -2.86 14.44 -6.00
CA TYR A 92 -4.06 14.02 -5.29
C TYR A 92 -4.80 12.95 -6.10
N ASP A 93 -5.82 12.33 -5.55
CA ASP A 93 -6.38 11.06 -6.08
C ASP A 93 -7.91 10.97 -5.96
N ILE A 94 -8.60 12.11 -5.82
CA ILE A 94 -10.08 12.13 -5.86
C ILE A 94 -10.58 12.10 -7.30
N TYR A 95 -11.79 11.60 -7.51
CA TYR A 95 -12.48 11.55 -8.79
C TYR A 95 -14.00 11.65 -8.57
N ASN A 96 -14.71 12.00 -9.64
CA ASN A 96 -16.16 12.12 -9.73
C ASN A 96 -16.89 12.92 -8.62
N CYS A 97 -16.24 13.92 -8.02
CA CYS A 97 -16.86 14.75 -6.98
C CYS A 97 -17.92 15.76 -7.51
N ASN A 98 -18.14 15.81 -8.84
CA ASN A 98 -19.11 16.69 -9.49
C ASN A 98 -20.53 16.11 -9.59
N ASP A 99 -20.70 14.79 -9.51
CA ASP A 99 -21.95 14.10 -9.86
C ASP A 99 -22.95 14.01 -8.69
N GLY A 100 -22.72 14.73 -7.59
CA GLY A 100 -23.76 15.04 -6.62
C GLY A 100 -24.37 13.87 -5.85
N GLY A 101 -23.72 12.71 -5.75
CA GLY A 101 -24.18 11.63 -4.85
C GLY A 101 -24.01 10.19 -5.33
N ASP A 102 -23.14 9.90 -6.30
CA ASP A 102 -22.84 8.52 -6.72
C ASP A 102 -22.04 7.72 -5.67
N GLY A 103 -21.58 8.39 -4.60
CA GLY A 103 -20.81 7.80 -3.50
C GLY A 103 -19.35 7.53 -3.83
N LEU A 104 -18.83 7.99 -4.99
CA LEU A 104 -17.46 7.72 -5.42
C LEU A 104 -16.45 8.71 -4.85
N CYS A 105 -16.88 9.92 -4.49
CA CYS A 105 -16.06 10.88 -3.75
C CYS A 105 -16.10 10.54 -2.24
N PRO A 106 -14.98 10.15 -1.59
CA PRO A 106 -15.03 9.65 -0.22
C PRO A 106 -15.53 10.69 0.78
N ASP A 107 -16.57 10.36 1.56
CA ASP A 107 -17.20 11.25 2.56
C ASP A 107 -16.18 11.87 3.53
N ALA A 108 -15.15 11.11 3.91
CA ALA A 108 -14.08 11.59 4.78
C ALA A 108 -13.22 12.69 4.12
N LYS A 109 -13.00 12.64 2.80
CA LYS A 109 -12.26 13.67 2.04
C LYS A 109 -13.16 14.87 1.75
N VAL A 110 -14.44 14.63 1.46
CA VAL A 110 -15.49 15.66 1.31
C VAL A 110 -15.64 16.48 2.60
N ALA A 111 -15.70 15.82 3.77
CA ALA A 111 -15.89 16.46 5.06
C ALA A 111 -14.77 17.44 5.46
N LEU A 112 -13.52 17.20 5.00
CA LEU A 112 -12.40 18.12 5.22
C LEU A 112 -12.62 19.52 4.61
N TRP A 113 -13.50 19.62 3.62
CA TRP A 113 -13.77 20.85 2.86
C TRP A 113 -15.26 21.22 2.85
N GLY A 114 -16.06 20.61 3.73
CA GLY A 114 -17.52 20.80 3.79
C GLY A 114 -17.96 22.24 4.06
N SER A 115 -17.07 23.10 4.59
CA SER A 115 -17.29 24.53 4.78
C SER A 115 -17.21 25.35 3.48
N ASN A 116 -16.72 24.77 2.38
CA ASN A 116 -16.64 25.43 1.08
C ASN A 116 -16.96 24.44 -0.06
N THR A 117 -18.26 24.29 -0.32
CA THR A 117 -18.81 23.36 -1.30
C THR A 117 -18.39 23.65 -2.75
N ASN A 118 -17.87 24.84 -3.06
CA ASN A 118 -17.29 25.17 -4.36
C ASN A 118 -15.91 24.51 -4.58
N LEU A 119 -15.18 24.19 -3.51
CA LEU A 119 -13.92 23.41 -3.55
C LEU A 119 -14.16 21.91 -3.71
N ILE A 120 -15.38 21.51 -3.33
CA ILE A 120 -16.08 20.25 -3.54
C ILE A 120 -16.14 19.67 -4.94
N ARG A 121 -16.80 20.50 -5.74
CA ARG A 121 -17.04 20.37 -7.17
C ARG A 121 -15.67 20.33 -7.80
N THR A 122 -15.42 19.58 -8.84
CA THR A 122 -14.10 19.22 -9.37
C THR A 122 -13.30 18.34 -8.43
N ALA A 123 -12.85 17.24 -9.00
CA ALA A 123 -11.90 16.35 -8.40
C ALA A 123 -10.46 16.88 -8.56
N ALA A 124 -10.25 18.20 -8.67
CA ALA A 124 -8.96 18.80 -8.96
C ALA A 124 -7.94 18.58 -7.84
N THR A 125 -6.70 18.28 -8.22
CA THR A 125 -5.53 18.37 -7.33
C THR A 125 -5.28 19.83 -6.92
N LEU A 126 -5.32 20.76 -7.90
CA LEU A 126 -5.16 22.20 -7.68
C LEU A 126 -6.31 22.98 -8.33
N THR A 127 -7.02 23.76 -7.52
CA THR A 127 -8.03 24.71 -8.01
C THR A 127 -7.51 26.13 -7.92
N ILE A 128 -7.52 26.86 -9.03
CA ILE A 128 -7.01 28.23 -9.12
C ILE A 128 -8.19 29.17 -9.33
N MET A 129 -8.50 29.95 -8.30
CA MET A 129 -9.55 30.98 -8.33
C MET A 129 -9.00 32.40 -8.39
N ALA A 130 -7.68 32.57 -8.32
CA ALA A 130 -7.01 33.86 -8.33
C ALA A 130 -6.47 34.21 -9.71
N ASN A 131 -6.68 35.45 -10.15
CA ASN A 131 -6.08 35.96 -11.39
C ASN A 131 -4.57 36.06 -11.25
N ASP A 132 -3.88 36.02 -12.41
CA ASP A 132 -2.44 36.22 -12.51
C ASP A 132 -1.63 35.16 -11.75
N PHE A 133 -2.15 33.93 -11.63
CA PHE A 133 -1.42 32.80 -11.07
C PHE A 133 -0.39 32.28 -12.07
N ARG A 134 0.82 32.00 -11.59
CA ARG A 134 1.91 31.42 -12.37
C ARG A 134 2.49 30.20 -11.67
N ALA A 135 2.72 29.13 -12.41
CA ALA A 135 3.47 27.96 -11.94
C ALA A 135 4.64 27.65 -12.87
N GLU A 136 5.80 27.32 -12.30
CA GLU A 136 6.99 26.95 -13.05
C GLU A 136 7.70 25.73 -12.48
N ASN A 137 8.25 24.90 -13.37
CA ASN A 137 9.20 23.83 -13.02
C ASN A 137 8.65 22.87 -11.93
N ILE A 138 7.40 22.43 -12.10
CA ILE A 138 6.69 21.59 -11.12
C ILE A 138 5.76 20.58 -11.80
N THR A 139 5.55 19.42 -11.17
CA THR A 139 4.53 18.45 -11.59
C THR A 139 3.24 18.65 -10.80
N ILE A 140 2.10 18.70 -11.47
CA ILE A 140 0.77 18.67 -10.88
C ILE A 140 0.00 17.49 -11.48
N ARG A 141 -0.41 16.54 -10.65
CA ARG A 141 -1.07 15.32 -11.14
C ARG A 141 -2.27 14.88 -10.32
N ASN A 142 -3.19 14.21 -10.98
CA ASN A 142 -4.23 13.43 -10.33
C ASN A 142 -4.00 11.93 -10.60
N THR A 143 -3.86 11.16 -9.52
CA THR A 143 -3.50 9.74 -9.53
C THR A 143 -4.68 8.80 -9.28
N ALA A 144 -5.92 9.28 -9.38
CA ALA A 144 -7.13 8.45 -9.18
C ALA A 144 -7.20 7.25 -10.15
N GLY A 145 -6.56 7.35 -11.32
CA GLY A 145 -6.62 6.32 -12.36
C GLY A 145 -7.71 6.59 -13.40
N PRO A 146 -7.92 5.67 -14.35
CA PRO A 146 -8.97 5.75 -15.36
C PRO A 146 -10.36 5.37 -14.78
N VAL A 147 -10.74 5.99 -13.67
CA VAL A 147 -11.91 5.67 -12.84
C VAL A 147 -13.09 6.64 -13.02
N GLY A 148 -12.93 7.63 -13.89
CA GLY A 148 -13.86 8.74 -14.09
C GLY A 148 -13.13 10.07 -14.11
N GLN A 149 -13.89 11.16 -14.05
CA GLN A 149 -13.41 12.54 -14.10
C GLN A 149 -12.49 12.84 -12.91
N ALA A 150 -11.22 13.16 -13.18
CA ALA A 150 -10.21 13.39 -12.14
C ALA A 150 -9.24 14.49 -12.60
N GLN A 151 -9.59 15.75 -12.32
CA GLN A 151 -8.82 16.89 -12.79
C GLN A 151 -7.45 16.96 -12.08
N ALA A 152 -6.38 17.28 -12.80
CA ALA A 152 -5.13 17.74 -12.19
C ALA A 152 -5.26 19.21 -11.81
N ILE A 153 -5.78 20.04 -12.73
CA ILE A 153 -6.04 21.46 -12.47
C ILE A 153 -7.44 21.88 -12.88
N THR A 154 -8.01 22.82 -12.12
CA THR A 154 -9.21 23.58 -12.50
C THR A 154 -8.87 25.07 -12.49
N LEU A 155 -9.19 25.74 -13.60
CA LEU A 155 -8.98 27.17 -13.79
C LEU A 155 -10.34 27.89 -13.72
N GLN A 156 -10.51 28.73 -12.70
CA GLN A 156 -11.68 29.61 -12.49
C GLN A 156 -11.31 31.10 -12.55
N ALA A 157 -10.09 31.41 -13.01
CA ALA A 157 -9.51 32.73 -12.98
C ALA A 157 -8.78 33.04 -14.28
N ASP A 158 -8.47 34.32 -14.49
CA ASP A 158 -7.90 34.81 -15.74
C ASP A 158 -6.38 35.01 -15.67
N ARG A 159 -5.73 34.99 -16.83
CA ARG A 159 -4.28 35.19 -17.01
C ARG A 159 -3.39 34.21 -16.26
N ASN A 160 -3.72 32.91 -16.29
CA ASN A 160 -2.89 31.88 -15.66
C ASN A 160 -1.73 31.46 -16.57
N VAL A 161 -0.56 31.22 -15.98
CA VAL A 161 0.65 30.84 -16.72
C VAL A 161 1.25 29.56 -16.13
N PHE A 162 1.60 28.61 -16.99
CA PHE A 162 2.34 27.40 -16.63
C PHE A 162 3.55 27.28 -17.54
N VAL A 163 4.76 27.22 -16.98
CA VAL A 163 6.01 27.11 -17.75
C VAL A 163 6.81 25.92 -17.27
N ASN A 164 7.20 25.03 -18.19
CA ASN A 164 8.00 23.84 -17.86
C ASN A 164 7.35 22.97 -16.77
N CYS A 165 6.03 22.75 -16.86
CA CYS A 165 5.27 21.93 -15.91
C CYS A 165 4.85 20.59 -16.52
N ASP A 166 4.74 19.56 -15.68
CA ASP A 166 4.01 18.34 -16.03
C ASP A 166 2.60 18.41 -15.44
N ILE A 167 1.57 18.27 -16.28
CA ILE A 167 0.17 18.29 -15.85
C ILE A 167 -0.48 17.00 -16.32
N ALA A 168 -0.75 16.08 -15.38
CA ALA A 168 -1.05 14.69 -15.72
C ALA A 168 -2.26 14.13 -14.96
N ALA A 169 -3.18 13.54 -15.71
CA ALA A 169 -4.25 12.68 -15.16
C ALA A 169 -4.71 11.69 -16.25
N TYR A 170 -5.97 11.25 -16.20
CA TYR A 170 -6.56 10.35 -17.19
C TYR A 170 -7.73 11.02 -17.89
N GLN A 171 -8.89 11.05 -17.25
CA GLN A 171 -10.05 11.76 -17.75
C GLN A 171 -10.11 13.15 -17.14
N ASP A 172 -10.37 14.16 -17.97
CA ASP A 172 -10.58 15.56 -17.56
C ASP A 172 -9.35 16.23 -16.91
N THR A 173 -8.12 15.97 -17.36
CA THR A 173 -6.88 16.50 -16.74
C THR A 173 -6.89 18.01 -16.47
N ILE A 174 -7.33 18.84 -17.42
CA ILE A 174 -7.38 20.31 -17.31
C ILE A 174 -8.80 20.79 -17.54
N TYR A 175 -9.39 21.44 -16.52
CA TYR A 175 -10.70 22.06 -16.64
C TYR A 175 -10.64 23.59 -16.75
N PHE A 176 -11.12 24.13 -17.86
CA PHE A 176 -11.40 25.56 -18.04
C PHE A 176 -12.85 25.88 -17.66
N TRP A 177 -13.07 26.30 -16.42
CA TRP A 177 -14.42 26.39 -15.83
C TRP A 177 -15.26 27.52 -16.43
N THR A 178 -14.73 28.74 -16.51
CA THR A 178 -15.48 29.94 -16.96
C THR A 178 -15.13 30.35 -18.39
N ALA A 179 -16.12 30.84 -19.14
CA ALA A 179 -15.89 31.53 -20.41
C ALA A 179 -15.37 32.96 -20.15
N GLU A 180 -14.56 33.52 -21.05
CA GLU A 180 -14.02 34.89 -21.04
C GLU A 180 -13.13 35.30 -19.83
N THR A 181 -13.24 34.64 -18.66
CA THR A 181 -12.43 34.87 -17.44
C THR A 181 -11.52 33.70 -17.10
N SER A 182 -11.15 32.88 -18.08
CA SER A 182 -10.20 31.77 -17.92
C SER A 182 -9.24 31.65 -19.09
N ARG A 183 -8.49 32.73 -19.38
CA ARG A 183 -7.35 32.63 -20.29
C ARG A 183 -6.17 31.98 -19.59
N ALA A 184 -5.50 31.04 -20.25
CA ALA A 184 -4.29 30.43 -19.74
C ALA A 184 -3.26 30.14 -20.84
N TYR A 185 -2.00 30.29 -20.47
CA TYR A 185 -0.84 30.03 -21.31
C TYR A 185 0.00 28.90 -20.73
N PHE A 186 0.26 27.88 -21.54
CA PHE A 186 1.11 26.75 -21.20
C PHE A 186 2.31 26.78 -22.14
N LYS A 187 3.52 26.87 -21.59
CA LYS A 187 4.77 26.93 -22.35
C LYS A 187 5.70 25.79 -21.96
N SER A 188 6.10 24.98 -22.94
CA SER A 188 7.06 23.88 -22.72
C SER A 188 6.61 22.88 -21.65
N CYS A 189 5.30 22.73 -21.47
CA CYS A 189 4.69 21.79 -20.54
C CYS A 189 4.49 20.42 -21.20
N MET A 190 4.39 19.36 -20.40
CA MET A 190 3.83 18.08 -20.85
C MET A 190 2.45 17.90 -20.25
N ILE A 191 1.45 17.70 -21.11
CA ILE A 191 0.07 17.47 -20.71
C ILE A 191 -0.27 16.02 -21.02
N LEU A 192 -0.60 15.23 -19.99
CA LEU A 192 -0.95 13.81 -20.13
C LEU A 192 -2.43 13.56 -19.81
N GLY A 193 -3.09 12.80 -20.68
CA GLY A 193 -4.42 12.28 -20.41
C GLY A 193 -4.90 11.21 -21.38
N ARG A 194 -6.19 10.91 -21.28
CA ARG A 194 -6.90 9.89 -22.06
C ARG A 194 -8.19 10.47 -22.64
N THR A 195 -9.18 10.75 -21.79
CA THR A 195 -10.54 11.12 -22.20
C THR A 195 -10.79 12.58 -21.87
N ASP A 196 -11.12 13.39 -22.89
CA ASP A 196 -11.55 14.79 -22.73
C ASP A 196 -10.57 15.61 -21.86
N TYR A 197 -9.28 15.30 -21.95
CA TYR A 197 -8.35 15.70 -20.89
C TYR A 197 -7.97 17.18 -20.94
N ILE A 198 -8.33 17.90 -22.01
CA ILE A 198 -8.35 19.35 -22.09
C ILE A 198 -9.78 19.80 -22.44
N TYR A 199 -10.53 20.29 -21.47
CA TYR A 199 -11.96 20.57 -21.66
C TYR A 199 -12.44 21.84 -20.97
N GLY A 200 -13.61 22.31 -21.41
CA GLY A 200 -14.26 23.50 -20.84
C GLY A 200 -14.39 24.67 -21.81
N ARG A 201 -14.73 25.84 -21.26
CA ARG A 201 -15.24 26.99 -22.01
C ARG A 201 -14.20 28.08 -22.29
N GLY A 202 -13.11 28.10 -21.52
CA GLY A 202 -12.09 29.16 -21.54
C GLY A 202 -11.20 29.17 -22.79
N ILE A 203 -10.16 30.01 -22.75
CA ILE A 203 -9.17 30.17 -23.82
C ILE A 203 -7.84 29.60 -23.34
N GLY A 204 -7.36 28.54 -23.99
CA GLY A 204 -6.11 27.87 -23.61
C GLY A 204 -5.14 27.88 -24.78
N VAL A 205 -3.96 28.48 -24.59
CA VAL A 205 -2.87 28.39 -25.56
C VAL A 205 -1.78 27.47 -25.03
N PHE A 206 -1.49 26.42 -25.78
CA PHE A 206 -0.41 25.48 -25.53
C PHE A 206 0.68 25.74 -26.56
N ASP A 207 1.83 26.22 -26.11
CA ASP A 207 2.94 26.66 -26.96
C ASP A 207 4.18 25.81 -26.67
N GLN A 208 4.67 25.10 -27.68
CA GLN A 208 5.80 24.17 -27.57
C GLN A 208 5.60 23.11 -26.47
N CYS A 209 4.36 22.72 -26.23
CA CYS A 209 4.02 21.68 -25.27
C CYS A 209 4.13 20.29 -25.90
N GLU A 210 4.42 19.30 -25.05
CA GLU A 210 4.16 17.91 -25.37
C GLU A 210 2.72 17.56 -24.98
N ILE A 211 1.93 17.09 -25.94
CA ILE A 211 0.54 16.68 -25.75
C ILE A 211 0.49 15.16 -25.83
N ARG A 212 0.65 14.52 -24.67
CA ARG A 212 0.85 13.08 -24.55
C ARG A 212 -0.47 12.38 -24.24
N SER A 213 -0.80 11.35 -25.02
CA SER A 213 -2.11 10.71 -24.94
C SER A 213 -2.00 9.20 -24.75
N TYR A 214 -2.79 8.63 -23.84
CA TYR A 214 -3.17 7.22 -23.88
C TYR A 214 -4.15 6.99 -25.04
N GLY A 215 -4.18 5.75 -25.57
CA GLY A 215 -5.05 5.40 -26.70
C GLY A 215 -6.55 5.36 -26.38
N GLY A 216 -7.38 5.43 -27.42
CA GLY A 216 -8.80 5.08 -27.35
C GLY A 216 -9.77 6.16 -26.90
N ALA A 217 -9.39 7.45 -26.94
CA ALA A 217 -10.27 8.56 -26.58
C ALA A 217 -9.86 9.91 -27.23
N TRP A 218 -10.19 11.03 -26.59
CA TRP A 218 -10.16 12.39 -27.16
C TRP A 218 -9.20 13.30 -26.38
N ILE A 219 -8.44 14.11 -27.12
CA ILE A 219 -7.58 15.13 -26.53
C ILE A 219 -8.40 16.27 -25.94
N THR A 220 -9.33 16.81 -26.73
CA THR A 220 -10.10 17.99 -26.35
C THR A 220 -11.61 17.74 -26.23
N ALA A 221 -12.25 18.41 -25.28
CA ALA A 221 -13.70 18.50 -25.18
C ALA A 221 -14.15 19.97 -24.94
N PRO A 222 -14.01 20.83 -25.96
CA PRO A 222 -14.35 22.25 -25.82
C PRO A 222 -15.86 22.45 -25.64
N SER A 223 -16.19 23.45 -24.82
CA SER A 223 -17.55 23.96 -24.61
C SER A 223 -17.66 25.47 -24.81
N THR A 224 -16.83 25.97 -25.73
CA THR A 224 -16.71 27.37 -26.11
C THR A 224 -18.05 27.97 -26.53
N GLU A 225 -18.28 29.23 -26.15
CA GLU A 225 -19.49 29.95 -26.53
C GLU A 225 -19.44 30.44 -27.98
N ALA A 226 -20.62 30.69 -28.57
CA ALA A 226 -20.75 31.17 -29.94
C ALA A 226 -19.99 32.49 -30.16
N SER A 227 -20.12 33.43 -29.22
CA SER A 227 -19.51 34.76 -29.23
C SER A 227 -18.00 34.77 -29.03
N GLN A 228 -17.44 33.78 -28.32
CA GLN A 228 -16.02 33.78 -27.97
C GLN A 228 -15.16 33.43 -29.19
N THR A 229 -14.30 34.34 -29.66
CA THR A 229 -13.54 34.15 -30.92
C THR A 229 -12.64 32.91 -30.91
N TYR A 230 -11.98 32.65 -29.79
CA TYR A 230 -11.01 31.58 -29.62
C TYR A 230 -11.45 30.55 -28.57
N GLY A 231 -10.93 29.33 -28.67
CA GLY A 231 -11.04 28.29 -27.65
C GLY A 231 -9.65 27.76 -27.31
N PHE A 232 -9.36 26.52 -27.69
CA PHE A 232 -8.03 25.94 -27.47
C PHE A 232 -7.14 26.10 -28.70
N VAL A 233 -5.91 26.54 -28.50
CA VAL A 233 -4.91 26.70 -29.57
C VAL A 233 -3.65 25.95 -29.19
N PHE A 234 -3.25 25.02 -30.04
CA PHE A 234 -2.02 24.26 -29.93
C PHE A 234 -1.04 24.78 -30.97
N TYR A 235 0.06 25.34 -30.50
CA TYR A 235 1.01 26.08 -31.31
C TYR A 235 2.41 25.47 -31.14
N LYS A 236 2.97 24.91 -32.23
CA LYS A 236 4.29 24.24 -32.22
C LYS A 236 4.39 23.09 -31.22
N CYS A 237 3.28 22.41 -30.94
CA CYS A 237 3.25 21.29 -30.00
C CYS A 237 3.75 19.98 -30.62
N ASN A 238 4.24 19.07 -29.78
CA ASN A 238 4.53 17.70 -30.17
C ASN A 238 3.47 16.77 -29.58
N LEU A 239 2.64 16.16 -30.43
CA LEU A 239 1.69 15.14 -29.98
C LEU A 239 2.43 13.81 -29.87
N THR A 240 2.23 13.10 -28.76
CA THR A 240 2.96 11.86 -28.48
C THR A 240 2.02 10.78 -27.94
N TYR A 241 2.41 9.53 -28.16
CA TYR A 241 1.66 8.36 -27.70
C TYR A 241 2.26 7.81 -26.41
N GLN A 242 1.43 7.59 -25.39
CA GLN A 242 1.83 6.94 -24.14
C GLN A 242 1.45 5.44 -24.20
N PRO A 243 2.44 4.54 -24.29
CA PRO A 243 2.19 3.10 -24.21
C PRO A 243 1.93 2.67 -22.75
N ASN A 244 1.41 1.45 -22.60
CA ASN A 244 1.11 0.79 -21.33
C ASN A 244 0.03 1.54 -20.54
N SER A 245 -1.10 1.79 -21.19
CA SER A 245 -2.27 2.35 -20.50
C SER A 245 -2.67 1.46 -19.33
N PRO A 246 -2.96 2.02 -18.14
CA PRO A 246 -3.50 1.24 -17.03
C PRO A 246 -4.95 0.78 -17.29
N ARG A 247 -5.60 1.25 -18.36
CA ARG A 247 -6.90 0.75 -18.80
C ARG A 247 -6.72 -0.24 -19.93
N ASN A 248 -7.18 -1.47 -19.67
CA ASN A 248 -7.09 -2.57 -20.62
C ASN A 248 -7.79 -2.22 -21.95
N GLY A 249 -7.11 -2.49 -23.06
CA GLY A 249 -7.61 -2.29 -24.41
C GLY A 249 -7.35 -0.92 -25.03
N ASP A 250 -6.69 0.01 -24.34
CA ASP A 250 -6.30 1.31 -24.92
C ASP A 250 -5.02 1.24 -25.78
N ASP A 251 -4.13 0.29 -25.48
CA ASP A 251 -2.84 0.19 -26.16
C ASP A 251 -3.03 -0.13 -27.65
N GLY A 252 -2.41 0.66 -28.53
CA GLY A 252 -2.54 0.60 -29.98
C GLY A 252 -3.82 1.22 -30.56
N VAL A 253 -4.76 1.68 -29.73
CA VAL A 253 -6.01 2.30 -30.21
C VAL A 253 -5.78 3.77 -30.58
N LYS A 254 -6.37 4.19 -31.71
CA LYS A 254 -6.23 5.56 -32.22
C LYS A 254 -6.82 6.62 -31.28
N ILE A 255 -6.29 7.83 -31.39
CA ILE A 255 -6.62 9.00 -30.58
C ILE A 255 -7.28 10.04 -31.48
N LYS A 256 -8.37 10.65 -31.02
CA LYS A 256 -9.04 11.74 -31.73
C LYS A 256 -8.65 13.10 -31.16
N PHE A 257 -8.63 14.14 -31.99
CA PHE A 257 -8.35 15.51 -31.55
C PHE A 257 -9.38 16.01 -30.55
N GLY A 258 -10.64 15.61 -30.71
CA GLY A 258 -11.66 16.02 -29.76
C GLY A 258 -13.07 15.58 -30.12
N ARG A 259 -13.98 16.00 -29.25
CA ARG A 259 -15.43 15.96 -29.47
C ARG A 259 -16.08 17.21 -28.85
N PRO A 260 -17.18 17.72 -29.41
CA PRO A 260 -17.90 18.84 -28.82
C PRO A 260 -18.52 18.41 -27.49
N TRP A 261 -18.18 19.08 -26.38
CA TRP A 261 -18.95 18.96 -25.14
C TRP A 261 -20.21 19.85 -25.18
N HIS A 262 -20.08 21.01 -25.82
CA HIS A 262 -21.15 21.96 -26.12
C HIS A 262 -21.03 22.52 -27.54
N GLU A 263 -21.94 23.44 -27.87
CA GLU A 263 -22.41 23.73 -29.22
C GLU A 263 -21.37 24.17 -30.25
N TYR A 264 -20.36 24.94 -29.85
CA TYR A 264 -19.47 25.62 -30.78
C TYR A 264 -18.01 25.32 -30.44
N PRO A 265 -17.56 24.05 -30.60
CA PRO A 265 -16.16 23.70 -30.37
C PRO A 265 -15.22 24.57 -31.23
N LYS A 266 -14.21 25.16 -30.58
CA LYS A 266 -13.17 25.96 -31.23
C LYS A 266 -11.80 25.44 -30.80
N VAL A 267 -11.10 24.79 -31.73
CA VAL A 267 -9.78 24.19 -31.51
C VAL A 267 -8.92 24.38 -32.76
N ALA A 268 -7.70 24.88 -32.57
CA ALA A 268 -6.75 25.05 -33.67
C ALA A 268 -5.42 24.33 -33.39
N TRP A 269 -4.89 23.63 -34.39
CA TRP A 269 -3.59 22.94 -34.36
C TRP A 269 -2.66 23.54 -35.40
N LEU A 270 -1.61 24.24 -34.97
CA LEU A 270 -0.68 24.96 -35.84
C LEU A 270 0.76 24.50 -35.60
N TYR A 271 1.46 24.13 -36.66
CA TYR A 271 2.86 23.72 -36.64
C TYR A 271 3.16 22.54 -35.71
N CYS A 272 2.16 21.68 -35.46
CA CYS A 272 2.29 20.55 -34.56
C CYS A 272 2.89 19.33 -35.27
N SER A 273 3.70 18.55 -34.56
CA SER A 273 4.10 17.20 -34.99
C SER A 273 3.08 16.19 -34.48
N MET A 274 2.59 15.30 -35.35
CA MET A 274 1.49 14.39 -35.09
C MET A 274 1.90 12.92 -35.35
N PRO A 275 1.75 12.03 -34.36
CA PRO A 275 2.19 10.64 -34.47
C PRO A 275 1.16 9.82 -35.26
N ALA A 276 1.49 8.57 -35.60
CA ALA A 276 0.65 7.74 -36.45
C ALA A 276 -0.65 7.32 -35.75
N GLU A 277 -0.67 7.42 -34.42
CA GLU A 277 -1.77 7.06 -33.53
C GLU A 277 -2.92 8.06 -33.54
N ILE A 278 -2.79 9.20 -34.22
CA ILE A 278 -3.94 10.08 -34.48
C ILE A 278 -4.89 9.40 -35.47
N ASP A 279 -6.17 9.37 -35.13
CA ASP A 279 -7.24 8.86 -35.97
C ASP A 279 -7.38 9.74 -37.22
N PRO A 280 -7.35 9.18 -38.45
CA PRO A 280 -7.51 9.95 -39.68
C PRO A 280 -8.76 10.83 -39.70
N LEU A 281 -9.86 10.41 -39.05
CA LEU A 281 -11.08 11.21 -38.92
C LEU A 281 -10.82 12.50 -38.12
N GLY A 282 -9.92 12.46 -37.14
CA GLY A 282 -9.56 13.55 -36.22
C GLY A 282 -10.70 13.93 -35.27
N TRP A 283 -11.84 14.27 -35.84
CA TRP A 283 -13.14 14.55 -35.22
C TRP A 283 -14.16 13.54 -35.76
N GLY A 284 -15.38 13.47 -35.22
CA GLY A 284 -16.41 12.58 -35.78
C GLY A 284 -17.42 12.03 -34.78
N ASP A 285 -17.15 12.16 -33.49
CA ASP A 285 -18.10 11.77 -32.44
C ASP A 285 -18.93 12.97 -32.00
N LYS A 286 -20.25 12.79 -31.87
CA LYS A 286 -21.15 13.80 -31.29
C LYS A 286 -21.51 13.41 -29.86
N TRP A 287 -21.51 14.36 -28.93
CA TRP A 287 -21.95 14.13 -27.56
C TRP A 287 -23.41 14.58 -27.38
N ASN A 288 -24.37 13.71 -27.71
CA ASN A 288 -25.80 14.02 -27.62
C ASN A 288 -26.24 15.31 -28.35
N MET A 289 -25.56 15.69 -29.44
CA MET A 289 -25.85 16.91 -30.20
C MET A 289 -26.36 16.59 -31.61
N THR A 290 -27.28 17.42 -32.12
CA THR A 290 -27.92 17.23 -33.44
C THR A 290 -27.23 17.97 -34.58
N TYR A 291 -26.48 19.07 -34.34
CA TYR A 291 -26.00 20.00 -35.40
C TYR A 291 -24.48 20.13 -35.52
N SER A 292 -23.68 19.49 -34.66
CA SER A 292 -22.24 19.76 -34.55
C SER A 292 -21.40 19.38 -35.78
N ASP A 293 -21.98 18.79 -36.83
CA ASP A 293 -21.33 18.47 -38.10
C ASP A 293 -21.72 19.44 -39.24
N THR A 294 -22.77 20.24 -39.07
CA THR A 294 -23.35 21.07 -40.14
C THR A 294 -23.24 22.58 -39.89
N ASP A 295 -22.90 23.00 -38.68
CA ASP A 295 -22.75 24.42 -38.33
C ASP A 295 -21.38 24.97 -38.79
N THR A 296 -21.36 26.13 -39.44
CA THR A 296 -20.14 26.76 -39.94
C THR A 296 -19.42 27.60 -38.88
N ARG A 297 -20.03 27.80 -37.70
CA ARG A 297 -19.44 28.54 -36.57
C ARG A 297 -18.46 27.71 -35.74
N LEU A 298 -18.27 26.45 -36.10
CA LEU A 298 -17.20 25.61 -35.54
C LEU A 298 -15.87 26.11 -36.10
N HIS A 299 -14.87 26.30 -35.23
CA HIS A 299 -13.52 26.68 -35.65
C HIS A 299 -12.58 25.52 -35.34
N LEU A 300 -12.60 24.47 -36.17
CA LEU A 300 -11.75 23.29 -36.04
C LEU A 300 -10.66 23.34 -37.11
N TYR A 301 -9.54 24.00 -36.79
CA TYR A 301 -8.55 24.40 -37.77
C TYR A 301 -7.23 23.64 -37.63
N GLU A 302 -6.60 23.36 -38.76
CA GLU A 302 -5.27 22.77 -38.85
C GLU A 302 -4.40 23.61 -39.80
N TRP A 303 -3.12 23.82 -39.46
CA TRP A 303 -2.17 24.57 -40.29
C TRP A 303 -0.74 24.06 -40.15
N MET A 304 -0.11 23.70 -41.28
CA MET A 304 1.30 23.28 -41.36
C MET A 304 1.71 22.25 -40.29
N ASN A 305 0.81 21.33 -39.94
CA ASN A 305 1.14 20.19 -39.09
C ASN A 305 1.97 19.18 -39.88
N THR A 306 2.80 18.42 -39.18
CA THR A 306 3.72 17.43 -39.77
C THR A 306 3.59 16.07 -39.10
N GLY A 307 4.18 15.04 -39.69
CA GLY A 307 4.13 13.68 -39.19
C GLY A 307 2.96 12.85 -39.74
N PRO A 308 2.96 11.54 -39.49
CA PRO A 308 2.00 10.60 -40.10
C PRO A 308 0.53 10.83 -39.70
N GLY A 309 0.26 11.51 -38.58
CA GLY A 309 -1.10 11.85 -38.16
C GLY A 309 -1.67 13.15 -38.77
N ALA A 310 -0.85 13.91 -39.51
CA ALA A 310 -1.21 15.24 -39.99
C ALA A 310 -1.98 15.25 -41.32
N ASP A 311 -2.14 14.11 -42.00
CA ASP A 311 -2.90 14.05 -43.25
C ASP A 311 -4.38 14.35 -42.99
N MET A 312 -4.88 15.41 -43.63
CA MET A 312 -6.26 15.86 -43.51
C MET A 312 -7.22 15.18 -44.49
N SER A 313 -6.73 14.39 -45.45
CA SER A 313 -7.56 13.78 -46.50
C SER A 313 -8.64 12.84 -45.96
N GLY A 314 -8.43 12.29 -44.77
CA GLY A 314 -9.37 11.40 -44.07
C GLY A 314 -10.23 12.06 -43.00
N ARG A 315 -10.15 13.39 -42.80
CA ARG A 315 -10.87 14.08 -41.72
C ARG A 315 -12.38 13.99 -41.88
N ALA A 316 -13.11 14.07 -40.77
CA ALA A 316 -14.56 14.16 -40.79
C ALA A 316 -15.05 15.35 -41.62
N ASN A 317 -16.10 15.12 -42.42
CA ASN A 317 -16.73 16.13 -43.26
C ASN A 317 -17.68 17.03 -42.44
N TRP A 318 -17.11 17.82 -41.52
CA TRP A 318 -17.86 18.78 -40.70
C TRP A 318 -17.70 20.20 -41.26
N ALA A 319 -18.77 20.98 -41.29
CA ALA A 319 -18.81 22.26 -42.00
C ALA A 319 -17.76 23.30 -41.52
N GLY A 320 -17.39 23.27 -40.23
CA GLY A 320 -16.34 24.15 -39.69
C GLY A 320 -15.00 23.47 -39.38
N LEU A 321 -14.79 22.25 -39.90
CA LEU A 321 -13.48 21.57 -39.91
C LEU A 321 -12.78 21.85 -41.23
N ARG A 322 -11.61 22.52 -41.19
CA ARG A 322 -10.83 22.82 -42.39
C ARG A 322 -9.37 23.16 -42.11
N ALA A 323 -8.55 23.09 -43.14
CA ALA A 323 -7.24 23.75 -43.13
C ALA A 323 -7.42 25.28 -43.10
N MET A 324 -6.46 25.99 -42.48
CA MET A 324 -6.35 27.43 -42.68
C MET A 324 -5.95 27.74 -44.14
N MET A 325 -6.37 28.90 -44.65
CA MET A 325 -6.24 29.29 -46.05
C MET A 325 -4.83 29.79 -46.39
N ASP A 326 -4.25 30.59 -45.50
CA ASP A 326 -2.95 31.22 -45.70
C ASP A 326 -2.26 31.55 -44.37
N GLN A 327 -1.05 32.10 -44.47
CA GLN A 327 -0.26 32.51 -43.33
C GLN A 327 -0.89 33.70 -42.59
N ALA A 328 -1.66 34.57 -43.26
CA ALA A 328 -2.29 35.72 -42.61
C ALA A 328 -3.39 35.26 -41.65
N GLU A 329 -4.18 34.25 -42.04
CA GLU A 329 -5.11 33.58 -41.14
C GLU A 329 -4.40 32.90 -39.96
N ALA A 330 -3.30 32.18 -40.22
CA ALA A 330 -2.51 31.54 -39.17
C ALA A 330 -1.93 32.55 -38.16
N ASN A 331 -1.54 33.75 -38.60
CA ASN A 331 -1.01 34.80 -37.73
C ASN A 331 -2.05 35.32 -36.71
N LEU A 332 -3.35 35.19 -37.00
CA LEU A 332 -4.43 35.52 -36.05
C LEU A 332 -4.50 34.55 -34.85
N TYR A 333 -3.80 33.41 -34.95
CA TYR A 333 -3.72 32.38 -33.92
C TYR A 333 -2.36 32.37 -33.20
N GLU A 334 -1.50 33.38 -33.40
CA GLU A 334 -0.29 33.53 -32.59
C GLU A 334 -0.64 33.71 -31.10
N PRO A 335 0.11 33.09 -30.17
CA PRO A 335 -0.19 33.15 -28.74
C PRO A 335 -0.49 34.55 -28.18
N LYS A 336 0.33 35.56 -28.54
CA LYS A 336 0.13 36.96 -28.12
C LYS A 336 -1.17 37.58 -28.63
N ILE A 337 -1.68 37.13 -29.79
CA ILE A 337 -2.91 37.67 -30.39
C ILE A 337 -4.12 37.00 -29.74
N VAL A 338 -4.07 35.67 -29.60
CA VAL A 338 -5.16 34.88 -28.99
C VAL A 338 -5.41 35.30 -27.54
N LEU A 339 -4.33 35.56 -26.80
CA LEU A 339 -4.41 35.88 -25.37
C LEU A 339 -4.59 37.36 -25.08
N ALA A 340 -4.40 38.26 -26.06
CA ALA A 340 -4.49 39.71 -25.88
C ALA A 340 -5.78 40.14 -25.18
N GLY A 341 -6.92 39.54 -25.54
CA GLY A 341 -8.22 39.96 -25.01
C GLY A 341 -8.45 41.46 -25.16
N SER A 342 -9.20 42.06 -24.24
CA SER A 342 -9.40 43.51 -24.17
C SER A 342 -8.30 44.26 -23.43
N ASP A 343 -7.43 43.55 -22.69
CA ASP A 343 -6.38 44.11 -21.84
C ASP A 343 -4.97 44.02 -22.45
N ASN A 344 -4.85 43.56 -23.70
CA ASN A 344 -3.60 43.31 -24.42
C ASN A 344 -2.62 42.40 -23.65
N TRP A 345 -3.14 41.40 -22.92
CA TRP A 345 -2.30 40.47 -22.18
C TRP A 345 -1.36 39.68 -23.10
N ASP A 346 -0.05 39.83 -22.89
CA ASP A 346 0.99 39.10 -23.59
C ASP A 346 1.90 38.34 -22.61
N PRO A 347 1.59 37.07 -22.30
CA PRO A 347 2.46 36.25 -21.45
C PRO A 347 3.72 35.77 -22.17
N THR A 348 3.83 35.91 -23.49
CA THR A 348 5.03 35.49 -24.25
C THR A 348 6.20 36.44 -24.08
N ALA A 349 5.93 37.69 -23.68
CA ALA A 349 6.93 38.70 -23.38
C ALA A 349 7.58 38.52 -22.00
N ILE A 350 7.01 37.66 -21.13
CA ILE A 350 7.53 37.43 -19.77
C ILE A 350 8.46 36.22 -19.78
N ALA A 351 9.75 36.46 -19.55
CA ALA A 351 10.74 35.39 -19.48
C ALA A 351 10.39 34.34 -18.39
N PRO A 352 10.72 33.06 -18.60
CA PRO A 352 10.72 32.05 -17.54
C PRO A 352 11.61 32.47 -16.37
N THR A 353 11.21 32.16 -15.14
CA THR A 353 12.04 32.32 -13.94
C THR A 353 13.09 31.21 -13.86
N VAL A 354 12.74 30.01 -14.35
CA VAL A 354 13.66 28.88 -14.52
C VAL A 354 14.18 28.85 -15.95
N THR A 355 15.49 29.05 -16.11
CA THR A 355 16.16 28.92 -17.41
C THR A 355 16.37 27.45 -17.75
N VAL A 356 16.09 27.08 -19.01
CA VAL A 356 16.42 25.78 -19.57
C VAL A 356 17.59 25.95 -20.53
N PHE A 357 18.70 25.28 -20.24
CA PHE A 357 19.89 25.23 -21.07
C PHE A 357 19.90 23.94 -21.87
N ASN A 358 20.23 24.05 -23.15
CA ASN A 358 20.44 22.90 -24.02
C ASN A 358 21.90 22.86 -24.44
N TRP A 359 22.49 21.68 -24.42
CA TRP A 359 23.84 21.45 -24.92
C TRP A 359 23.88 21.64 -26.43
N ASP A 360 24.75 22.54 -26.89
CA ASP A 360 25.04 22.71 -28.32
C ASP A 360 26.50 22.40 -28.67
N GLY A 361 27.37 22.24 -27.65
CA GLY A 361 28.79 21.93 -27.83
C GLY A 361 29.57 23.06 -28.49
N GLY A 362 29.18 24.32 -28.26
CA GLY A 362 29.81 25.49 -28.86
C GLY A 362 31.26 25.78 -28.44
N ALA A 363 31.77 25.16 -27.37
CA ALA A 363 33.12 25.42 -26.87
C ALA A 363 34.21 24.56 -27.58
N ALA A 364 35.48 24.94 -27.39
CA ALA A 364 36.62 24.20 -27.93
C ALA A 364 36.87 22.84 -27.26
N ASN A 365 36.27 22.59 -26.09
CA ASN A 365 36.37 21.34 -25.34
C ASN A 365 34.98 20.93 -24.84
N THR A 366 34.78 19.65 -24.54
CA THR A 366 33.47 19.09 -24.14
C THR A 366 33.21 19.12 -22.63
N GLY A 367 33.92 19.97 -21.87
CA GLY A 367 33.77 20.10 -20.43
C GLY A 367 32.36 20.56 -20.05
N TRP A 368 31.76 19.86 -19.09
CA TRP A 368 30.39 20.15 -18.64
C TRP A 368 30.24 21.49 -17.92
N LEU A 369 31.32 22.07 -17.39
CA LEU A 369 31.34 23.37 -16.72
C LEU A 369 31.75 24.54 -17.64
N GLU A 370 31.90 24.30 -18.94
CA GLU A 370 32.20 25.34 -19.92
C GLU A 370 30.90 26.04 -20.35
N ALA A 371 30.76 27.33 -20.07
CA ALA A 371 29.56 28.11 -20.38
C ALA A 371 29.23 28.14 -21.89
N ASP A 372 30.26 28.09 -22.73
CA ASP A 372 30.14 28.13 -24.19
C ASP A 372 29.59 26.83 -24.81
N ASN A 373 29.41 25.77 -24.02
CA ASN A 373 28.78 24.52 -24.47
C ASN A 373 27.24 24.50 -24.30
N TRP A 374 26.67 25.54 -23.71
CA TRP A 374 25.26 25.61 -23.35
C TRP A 374 24.57 26.77 -24.08
N ASN A 375 23.30 26.55 -24.42
CA ASN A 375 22.42 27.55 -25.03
C ASN A 375 21.14 27.72 -24.17
N PRO A 376 20.84 28.92 -23.64
CA PRO A 376 21.59 30.17 -23.81
C PRO A 376 23.02 30.08 -23.25
N ASN A 377 23.94 30.89 -23.79
CA ASN A 377 25.32 30.92 -23.33
C ASN A 377 25.39 31.22 -21.82
N GLY A 378 26.03 30.33 -21.07
CA GLY A 378 26.08 30.42 -19.61
C GLY A 378 26.19 29.06 -18.94
N LEU A 379 26.60 29.03 -17.68
CA LEU A 379 26.61 27.80 -16.89
C LEU A 379 25.25 27.64 -16.16
N PRO A 380 24.56 26.50 -16.29
CA PRO A 380 23.31 26.26 -15.56
C PRO A 380 23.51 26.31 -14.04
N ALA A 381 22.74 27.17 -13.38
CA ALA A 381 22.76 27.42 -11.94
C ALA A 381 21.77 26.51 -11.17
N VAL A 382 21.69 26.69 -9.85
CA VAL A 382 20.76 25.94 -9.01
C VAL A 382 19.30 26.26 -9.38
N SER A 383 18.45 25.23 -9.43
CA SER A 383 17.04 25.32 -9.85
C SER A 383 16.84 25.64 -11.34
N GLU A 384 17.90 25.69 -12.14
CA GLU A 384 17.82 25.67 -13.60
C GLU A 384 17.82 24.23 -14.11
N VAL A 385 17.61 24.06 -15.42
CA VAL A 385 17.59 22.74 -16.06
C VAL A 385 18.59 22.73 -17.21
N ALA A 386 19.39 21.68 -17.29
CA ALA A 386 20.36 21.46 -18.35
C ALA A 386 20.03 20.16 -19.10
N ASN A 387 19.90 20.24 -20.42
CA ASN A 387 19.57 19.10 -21.27
C ASN A 387 20.70 18.82 -22.26
N VAL A 388 21.04 17.55 -22.41
CA VAL A 388 21.91 17.02 -23.46
C VAL A 388 21.10 16.00 -24.23
N ASP A 389 20.77 16.28 -25.49
CA ASP A 389 19.89 15.44 -26.29
C ASP A 389 20.58 14.94 -27.57
N GLY A 390 20.46 13.64 -27.83
CA GLY A 390 21.09 12.96 -28.97
C GLY A 390 22.48 12.40 -28.64
N ASN A 391 23.23 12.03 -29.67
CA ASN A 391 24.50 11.30 -29.54
C ASN A 391 25.71 12.19 -29.15
N PHE A 392 25.53 13.12 -28.22
CA PHE A 392 26.63 13.92 -27.67
C PHE A 392 27.37 13.16 -26.57
N THR A 393 28.68 13.42 -26.45
CA THR A 393 29.48 12.99 -25.29
C THR A 393 30.01 14.21 -24.57
N ILE A 394 29.57 14.41 -23.33
CA ILE A 394 30.01 15.50 -22.46
C ILE A 394 31.05 14.97 -21.47
N ASN A 395 32.00 15.80 -21.06
CA ASN A 395 33.08 15.43 -20.16
C ASN A 395 32.87 16.02 -18.75
N ALA A 396 32.60 15.14 -17.78
CA ALA A 396 32.66 15.46 -16.36
C ALA A 396 34.14 15.43 -15.92
N ASN A 397 34.81 16.54 -16.20
CA ASN A 397 36.24 16.77 -15.98
C ASN A 397 36.57 17.39 -14.61
N GLY A 398 35.66 17.28 -13.64
CA GLY A 398 35.83 17.78 -12.28
C GLY A 398 34.74 18.76 -11.86
N GLY A 399 34.69 19.05 -10.56
CA GLY A 399 33.78 20.06 -9.99
C GLY A 399 32.36 19.56 -9.72
N ASN A 400 31.48 20.51 -9.39
CA ASN A 400 30.07 20.24 -9.11
C ASN A 400 29.17 20.90 -10.16
N PHE A 401 28.36 20.11 -10.85
CA PHE A 401 27.29 20.59 -11.71
C PHE A 401 26.05 20.88 -10.85
N ALA A 402 25.75 22.18 -10.68
CA ALA A 402 24.79 22.65 -9.67
C ALA A 402 23.32 22.48 -10.07
N SER A 403 23.05 22.45 -11.37
CA SER A 403 21.72 22.29 -11.98
C SER A 403 21.28 20.82 -12.08
N ASP A 404 19.99 20.59 -12.33
CA ASP A 404 19.52 19.30 -12.83
C ASP A 404 20.07 19.08 -14.24
N LEU A 405 20.72 17.93 -14.47
CA LEU A 405 21.33 17.55 -15.74
C LEU A 405 20.62 16.32 -16.33
N ASN A 406 19.99 16.50 -17.49
CA ASN A 406 19.26 15.47 -18.21
C ASN A 406 20.05 15.03 -19.44
N LEU A 407 20.38 13.74 -19.52
CA LEU A 407 20.93 13.12 -20.73
C LEU A 407 19.84 12.28 -21.39
N LEU A 408 19.59 12.57 -22.67
CA LEU A 408 18.49 12.04 -23.45
C LEU A 408 18.99 11.39 -24.75
N ASN A 409 18.27 10.37 -25.22
CA ASN A 409 18.36 9.84 -26.59
C ASN A 409 19.80 9.52 -27.09
N GLY A 410 20.57 8.80 -26.28
CA GLY A 410 21.92 8.34 -26.64
C GLY A 410 23.06 9.19 -26.07
N ALA A 411 22.76 10.28 -25.38
CA ALA A 411 23.78 11.14 -24.78
C ALA A 411 24.64 10.36 -23.76
N THR A 412 25.93 10.70 -23.73
CA THR A 412 26.93 10.07 -22.86
C THR A 412 27.62 11.11 -21.99
N ILE A 413 27.82 10.80 -20.70
CA ILE A 413 28.70 11.54 -19.80
C ILE A 413 29.96 10.74 -19.54
N ASP A 414 31.12 11.26 -19.96
CA ASP A 414 32.43 10.69 -19.67
C ASP A 414 32.98 11.27 -18.37
N VAL A 415 33.16 10.42 -17.37
CA VAL A 415 33.69 10.81 -16.05
C VAL A 415 35.20 10.61 -16.04
N SER A 416 35.92 11.67 -16.39
CA SER A 416 37.39 11.65 -16.47
C SER A 416 38.07 12.05 -15.16
N THR A 417 37.38 12.80 -14.28
CA THR A 417 37.88 13.26 -12.97
C THR A 417 36.75 13.21 -11.93
N ASN A 418 37.10 13.20 -10.64
CA ASN A 418 36.13 13.26 -9.54
C ASN A 418 35.16 14.45 -9.69
N SER A 419 33.89 14.13 -9.84
CA SER A 419 32.82 15.05 -10.22
C SER A 419 31.55 14.80 -9.39
N SER A 420 30.69 15.80 -9.27
CA SER A 420 29.38 15.66 -8.63
C SER A 420 28.29 16.40 -9.40
N ALA A 421 27.09 15.86 -9.43
CA ALA A 421 25.92 16.53 -10.01
C ALA A 421 24.78 16.54 -9.01
N THR A 422 24.07 17.66 -8.86
CA THR A 422 22.89 17.75 -7.98
C THR A 422 21.87 16.65 -8.31
N LEU A 423 21.55 16.51 -9.59
CA LEU A 423 20.79 15.40 -10.15
C LEU A 423 21.25 15.12 -11.57
N LEU A 424 21.55 13.86 -11.87
CA LEU A 424 21.82 13.36 -13.20
C LEU A 424 20.71 12.39 -13.63
N THR A 425 19.84 12.82 -14.54
CA THR A 425 18.80 11.97 -15.12
C THR A 425 19.31 11.34 -16.41
N LEU A 426 19.22 10.01 -16.50
CA LEU A 426 19.67 9.23 -17.64
C LEU A 426 18.46 8.58 -18.33
N ASN A 427 18.07 9.11 -19.48
CA ASN A 427 16.97 8.59 -20.30
C ASN A 427 17.53 8.02 -21.61
N GLN A 428 17.69 6.70 -21.67
CA GLN A 428 18.35 6.03 -22.80
C GLN A 428 19.74 6.62 -23.05
N ALA A 429 20.54 6.71 -21.99
CA ALA A 429 21.81 7.43 -21.95
C ALA A 429 22.93 6.56 -21.38
N ALA A 430 24.17 7.04 -21.46
CA ALA A 430 25.33 6.31 -20.97
C ALA A 430 26.22 7.12 -20.01
N ILE A 431 26.88 6.41 -19.11
CA ILE A 431 28.05 6.89 -18.35
C ILE A 431 29.26 6.14 -18.89
N SER A 432 30.33 6.86 -19.23
CA SER A 432 31.63 6.25 -19.52
C SER A 432 32.71 6.67 -18.53
N SER A 433 33.73 5.85 -18.37
CA SER A 433 34.96 6.26 -17.70
C SER A 433 36.14 5.36 -18.07
N SER A 434 37.24 5.96 -18.51
CA SER A 434 38.53 5.28 -18.67
C SER A 434 39.50 5.54 -17.52
N ALA A 435 39.18 6.51 -16.65
CA ALA A 435 40.01 6.95 -15.55
C ALA A 435 39.67 6.21 -14.23
N THR A 436 40.49 6.44 -13.21
CA THR A 436 40.04 6.22 -11.82
C THR A 436 39.39 7.52 -11.35
N ALA A 437 38.07 7.52 -11.21
CA ALA A 437 37.29 8.70 -10.90
C ALA A 437 36.09 8.37 -10.01
N SER A 438 35.41 9.39 -9.51
CA SER A 438 34.15 9.26 -8.78
C SER A 438 33.06 10.17 -9.34
N LEU A 439 31.83 9.68 -9.35
CA LEU A 439 30.64 10.47 -9.61
C LEU A 439 29.74 10.45 -8.37
N SER A 440 29.50 11.62 -7.77
CA SER A 440 28.69 11.78 -6.56
C SER A 440 27.39 12.55 -6.83
N GLY A 441 26.45 12.57 -5.87
CA GLY A 441 25.17 13.27 -5.98
C GLY A 441 23.99 12.30 -6.15
N ASN A 442 23.10 12.57 -7.10
CA ASN A 442 21.94 11.71 -7.38
C ASN A 442 21.91 11.29 -8.85
N ILE A 443 21.61 10.02 -9.12
CA ILE A 443 21.42 9.50 -10.48
C ILE A 443 20.05 8.84 -10.59
N LYS A 444 19.27 9.21 -11.61
CA LYS A 444 17.92 8.72 -11.86
C LYS A 444 17.80 8.07 -13.23
N THR A 445 17.30 6.83 -13.28
CA THR A 445 17.10 6.11 -14.54
C THR A 445 15.69 6.30 -15.09
N LYS A 446 15.57 6.86 -16.31
CA LYS A 446 14.31 7.05 -17.06
C LYS A 446 14.21 6.21 -18.35
N GLY A 447 15.26 5.47 -18.67
CA GLY A 447 15.31 4.48 -19.75
C GLY A 447 16.48 3.52 -19.49
N THR A 448 16.75 2.59 -20.40
CA THR A 448 17.92 1.71 -20.27
C THR A 448 19.21 2.55 -20.21
N VAL A 449 20.04 2.31 -19.21
CA VAL A 449 21.29 3.04 -18.98
C VAL A 449 22.47 2.13 -19.21
N ASN A 450 23.47 2.60 -19.96
CA ASN A 450 24.73 1.89 -20.13
C ASN A 450 25.83 2.52 -19.28
N ILE A 451 26.53 1.72 -18.47
CA ILE A 451 27.72 2.14 -17.72
C ILE A 451 28.92 1.44 -18.36
N ASN A 452 29.65 2.14 -19.22
CA ASN A 452 30.81 1.61 -19.95
C ASN A 452 32.11 2.06 -19.28
N VAL A 453 32.73 1.17 -18.51
CA VAL A 453 33.92 1.51 -17.72
C VAL A 453 35.08 0.62 -18.12
N SER A 454 36.18 1.23 -18.54
CA SER A 454 37.48 0.56 -18.73
C SER A 454 38.48 0.89 -17.60
N GLY A 455 38.23 1.96 -16.84
CA GLY A 455 38.99 2.34 -15.64
C GLY A 455 38.37 1.82 -14.33
N ASN A 456 38.35 2.68 -13.31
CA ASN A 456 37.71 2.40 -12.02
C ASN A 456 36.80 3.56 -11.61
N LEU A 457 35.51 3.38 -11.81
CA LEU A 457 34.50 4.40 -11.53
C LEU A 457 33.81 4.12 -10.19
N ASN A 458 34.00 5.03 -9.24
CA ASN A 458 33.29 5.03 -7.96
C ASN A 458 31.99 5.81 -8.10
N ILE A 459 30.86 5.10 -8.10
CA ILE A 459 29.53 5.73 -8.11
C ILE A 459 29.14 5.94 -6.65
N ASN A 460 29.51 7.13 -6.17
CA ASN A 460 29.14 7.69 -4.88
C ASN A 460 27.82 8.47 -4.97
N ALA A 461 27.07 8.34 -6.05
CA ALA A 461 25.73 8.88 -6.18
C ALA A 461 24.69 7.90 -5.64
N ILE A 462 23.56 8.41 -5.16
CA ILE A 462 22.38 7.60 -4.83
C ILE A 462 21.64 7.29 -6.14
N LEU A 463 21.42 6.02 -6.41
CA LEU A 463 20.69 5.54 -7.58
C LEU A 463 19.18 5.45 -7.28
N SER A 464 18.37 5.90 -8.22
CA SER A 464 16.92 5.74 -8.22
C SER A 464 16.37 5.41 -9.61
N GLY A 465 15.15 4.89 -9.65
CA GLY A 465 14.46 4.55 -10.90
C GLY A 465 14.27 3.05 -11.12
N VAL A 466 13.53 2.71 -12.16
CA VAL A 466 13.03 1.34 -12.41
C VAL A 466 13.62 0.71 -13.67
N HIS A 467 14.43 1.45 -14.42
CA HIS A 467 14.94 1.02 -15.71
C HIS A 467 16.28 0.29 -15.56
N GLN A 468 16.56 -0.62 -16.51
CA GLN A 468 17.75 -1.46 -16.49
C GLN A 468 19.04 -0.63 -16.55
N ILE A 469 20.04 -1.04 -15.76
CA ILE A 469 21.43 -0.62 -15.91
C ILE A 469 22.24 -1.78 -16.49
N THR A 470 22.96 -1.53 -17.58
CA THR A 470 23.88 -2.46 -18.23
C THR A 470 25.32 -2.00 -18.00
N LYS A 471 26.10 -2.78 -17.26
CA LYS A 471 27.54 -2.57 -17.06
C LYS A 471 28.33 -3.25 -18.19
N THR A 472 29.11 -2.46 -18.92
CA THR A 472 30.01 -2.90 -20.00
C THR A 472 31.44 -2.38 -19.77
N GLY A 473 32.37 -2.73 -20.64
CA GLY A 473 33.79 -2.40 -20.49
C GLY A 473 34.50 -3.30 -19.46
N ASN A 474 35.82 -3.44 -19.57
CA ASN A 474 36.63 -4.38 -18.78
C ASN A 474 37.02 -3.87 -17.37
N GLY A 475 36.67 -2.62 -17.04
CA GLY A 475 36.98 -1.97 -15.78
C GLY A 475 35.95 -2.22 -14.68
N ILE A 476 36.07 -1.45 -13.60
CA ILE A 476 35.31 -1.61 -12.35
C ILE A 476 34.30 -0.47 -12.20
N ALA A 477 33.03 -0.80 -11.93
CA ALA A 477 32.04 0.15 -11.42
C ALA A 477 31.68 -0.23 -9.98
N GLN A 478 31.83 0.72 -9.04
CA GLN A 478 31.55 0.48 -7.62
C GLN A 478 30.33 1.27 -7.18
N PHE A 479 29.31 0.61 -6.65
CA PHE A 479 28.14 1.27 -6.07
C PHE A 479 28.36 1.42 -4.55
N ASN A 480 28.50 2.67 -4.11
CA ASN A 480 28.98 3.01 -2.77
C ASN A 480 27.90 3.58 -1.82
N ASN A 481 26.64 3.68 -2.26
CA ASN A 481 25.54 4.20 -1.45
C ASN A 481 24.39 3.20 -1.28
N ASN A 482 23.50 3.49 -0.33
CA ASN A 482 22.22 2.80 -0.20
C ASN A 482 21.30 3.22 -1.37
N ASN A 483 21.02 2.27 -2.26
CA ASN A 483 20.25 2.49 -3.48
C ASN A 483 18.84 1.89 -3.37
N SER A 484 18.22 1.93 -2.19
CA SER A 484 16.87 1.37 -1.98
C SER A 484 15.79 1.98 -2.89
N GLY A 485 16.00 3.19 -3.43
CA GLY A 485 15.13 3.84 -4.41
C GLY A 485 15.28 3.33 -5.85
N TYR A 486 16.24 2.46 -6.14
CA TYR A 486 16.46 1.84 -7.45
C TYR A 486 15.89 0.41 -7.47
N SER A 487 15.11 0.06 -8.48
CA SER A 487 14.52 -1.29 -8.64
C SER A 487 14.69 -1.89 -10.03
N GLY A 488 15.41 -1.22 -10.92
CA GLY A 488 15.69 -1.72 -12.27
C GLY A 488 16.57 -2.97 -12.27
N ASN A 489 16.52 -3.71 -13.38
CA ASN A 489 17.38 -4.88 -13.56
C ASN A 489 18.85 -4.45 -13.68
N LEU A 490 19.76 -5.31 -13.21
CA LEU A 490 21.21 -5.13 -13.43
C LEU A 490 21.70 -6.20 -14.40
N VAL A 491 22.38 -5.77 -15.46
CA VAL A 491 23.03 -6.66 -16.43
C VAL A 491 24.51 -6.32 -16.47
N ILE A 492 25.37 -7.31 -16.27
CA ILE A 492 26.83 -7.15 -16.29
C ILE A 492 27.34 -7.93 -17.49
N GLU A 493 27.58 -7.23 -18.59
CA GLU A 493 28.09 -7.81 -19.83
C GLU A 493 29.62 -7.95 -19.80
N GLY A 494 30.30 -7.03 -19.12
CA GLY A 494 31.75 -6.98 -19.03
C GLY A 494 32.28 -6.25 -17.79
N GLY A 495 33.45 -6.71 -17.32
CA GLY A 495 34.14 -6.10 -16.18
C GLY A 495 33.44 -6.39 -14.85
N ASP A 496 33.80 -5.63 -13.82
CA ASP A 496 33.37 -5.88 -12.44
C ASP A 496 32.35 -4.84 -11.97
N LEU A 497 31.17 -5.28 -11.54
CA LEU A 497 30.22 -4.46 -10.78
C LEU A 497 30.33 -4.84 -9.30
N GLN A 498 30.60 -3.86 -8.44
CA GLN A 498 30.84 -4.09 -7.02
C GLN A 498 29.77 -3.46 -6.13
N GLY A 499 29.19 -4.26 -5.24
CA GLY A 499 28.31 -3.79 -4.17
C GLY A 499 29.06 -3.62 -2.84
N LYS A 500 29.28 -2.37 -2.41
CA LYS A 500 30.16 -2.03 -1.28
C LYS A 500 29.46 -1.77 0.04
N VAL A 501 28.15 -1.52 0.03
CA VAL A 501 27.37 -1.16 1.23
C VAL A 501 26.00 -1.85 1.23
N ALA A 502 25.28 -1.76 2.34
CA ALA A 502 23.91 -2.26 2.43
C ALA A 502 23.01 -1.64 1.35
N ASN A 503 22.22 -2.48 0.67
CA ASN A 503 21.33 -2.11 -0.44
C ASN A 503 22.03 -1.42 -1.63
N SER A 504 23.34 -1.60 -1.81
CA SER A 504 24.07 -0.91 -2.90
C SER A 504 23.62 -1.35 -4.29
N LEU A 505 23.13 -2.57 -4.46
CA LEU A 505 22.56 -3.04 -5.72
C LEU A 505 21.04 -2.80 -5.80
N GLY A 506 20.49 -2.02 -4.86
CA GLY A 506 19.10 -1.61 -4.82
C GLY A 506 18.11 -2.75 -4.58
N ASN A 507 16.87 -2.47 -4.97
CA ASN A 507 15.70 -3.36 -4.94
C ASN A 507 15.52 -4.16 -6.23
N SER A 508 16.58 -4.33 -7.03
CA SER A 508 16.57 -5.01 -8.32
C SER A 508 15.84 -6.35 -8.26
N ALA A 509 14.87 -6.55 -9.16
CA ALA A 509 14.18 -7.83 -9.27
C ALA A 509 15.11 -8.93 -9.82
N LYS A 510 16.02 -8.54 -10.73
CA LYS A 510 16.91 -9.46 -11.45
C LYS A 510 18.33 -8.88 -11.59
N ILE A 511 19.32 -9.72 -11.33
CA ILE A 511 20.74 -9.46 -11.64
C ILE A 511 21.22 -10.54 -12.61
N THR A 512 21.81 -10.14 -13.72
CA THR A 512 22.38 -11.04 -14.74
C THR A 512 23.87 -10.79 -14.91
N VAL A 513 24.68 -11.82 -14.68
CA VAL A 513 26.12 -11.81 -14.92
C VAL A 513 26.40 -12.63 -16.18
N LYS A 514 26.80 -11.95 -17.26
CA LYS A 514 27.13 -12.58 -18.54
C LYS A 514 28.53 -13.21 -18.50
N THR A 515 28.90 -13.91 -19.58
CA THR A 515 30.16 -14.65 -19.72
C THR A 515 31.42 -13.85 -19.39
N ASN A 516 31.49 -12.56 -19.75
CA ASN A 516 32.63 -11.69 -19.45
C ASN A 516 32.39 -10.77 -18.24
N GLY A 517 31.25 -10.94 -17.58
CA GLY A 517 30.83 -10.15 -16.44
C GLY A 517 31.34 -10.72 -15.13
N LYS A 518 31.57 -9.82 -14.19
CA LYS A 518 31.96 -10.12 -12.82
C LYS A 518 31.11 -9.33 -11.83
N LEU A 519 30.61 -10.01 -10.80
CA LEU A 519 29.87 -9.42 -9.69
C LEU A 519 30.64 -9.63 -8.38
N THR A 520 31.02 -8.54 -7.71
CA THR A 520 31.70 -8.60 -6.40
C THR A 520 30.79 -8.07 -5.29
N ILE A 521 30.62 -8.85 -4.21
CA ILE A 521 29.79 -8.49 -3.05
C ILE A 521 30.63 -8.44 -1.78
N ASP A 522 30.73 -7.26 -1.18
CA ASP A 522 31.51 -7.03 0.05
C ASP A 522 30.67 -6.97 1.33
N VAL A 523 29.33 -6.89 1.19
CA VAL A 523 28.38 -6.78 2.30
C VAL A 523 27.19 -7.71 2.06
N SER A 524 26.76 -8.44 3.10
CA SER A 524 25.76 -9.51 3.00
C SER A 524 24.37 -9.07 2.51
N ASN A 525 24.01 -7.81 2.75
CA ASN A 525 22.74 -7.21 2.35
C ASN A 525 22.90 -6.19 1.21
N ALA A 526 23.96 -6.29 0.40
CA ALA A 526 24.08 -5.53 -0.84
C ALA A 526 23.00 -5.91 -1.88
N VAL A 527 22.53 -7.17 -1.83
CA VAL A 527 21.48 -7.77 -2.67
C VAL A 527 20.26 -8.09 -1.81
N GLN A 528 19.04 -7.91 -2.35
CA GLN A 528 17.81 -8.26 -1.63
C GLN A 528 17.49 -9.75 -1.74
N PRO A 529 16.89 -10.38 -0.71
CA PRO A 529 16.47 -11.78 -0.77
C PRO A 529 15.51 -12.14 -1.92
N LYS A 530 14.73 -11.17 -2.41
CA LYS A 530 13.81 -11.35 -3.55
C LYS A 530 14.50 -11.35 -4.93
N THR A 531 15.80 -11.06 -4.98
CA THR A 531 16.52 -10.84 -6.22
C THR A 531 16.85 -12.16 -6.88
N ALA A 532 16.35 -12.39 -8.10
CA ALA A 532 16.75 -13.53 -8.90
C ALA A 532 18.14 -13.29 -9.53
N LEU A 533 19.06 -14.22 -9.34
CA LEU A 533 20.41 -14.17 -9.90
C LEU A 533 20.52 -15.06 -11.13
N TYR A 534 21.13 -14.55 -12.20
CA TYR A 534 21.40 -15.29 -13.44
C TYR A 534 22.89 -15.24 -13.75
N THR A 535 23.50 -16.39 -14.03
CA THR A 535 24.89 -16.50 -14.48
C THR A 535 24.98 -17.25 -15.81
N GLU A 536 25.82 -16.78 -16.72
CA GLU A 536 26.01 -17.38 -18.06
C GLU A 536 27.48 -17.65 -18.37
N GLY A 537 27.77 -18.80 -18.97
CA GLY A 537 29.12 -19.21 -19.38
C GLY A 537 30.12 -19.15 -18.23
N SER A 538 31.20 -18.39 -18.45
CA SER A 538 32.30 -18.15 -17.51
C SER A 538 32.07 -16.95 -16.58
N ALA A 539 30.82 -16.57 -16.31
CA ALA A 539 30.49 -15.51 -15.36
C ALA A 539 31.21 -15.70 -14.02
N SER A 540 31.69 -14.60 -13.43
CA SER A 540 32.42 -14.62 -12.16
C SER A 540 31.61 -13.93 -11.05
N ILE A 541 31.44 -14.62 -9.92
CA ILE A 541 30.87 -14.08 -8.69
C ILE A 541 31.96 -14.13 -7.61
N VAL A 542 32.28 -12.98 -7.03
CA VAL A 542 33.20 -12.87 -5.89
C VAL A 542 32.40 -12.50 -4.65
N LEU A 543 32.30 -13.44 -3.70
CA LEU A 543 31.56 -13.25 -2.46
C LEU A 543 32.55 -13.10 -1.30
N ASN A 544 32.65 -11.90 -0.75
CA ASN A 544 33.38 -11.67 0.50
C ASN A 544 32.47 -11.78 1.73
N LYS A 545 31.15 -11.79 1.52
CA LYS A 545 30.10 -12.04 2.52
C LYS A 545 29.01 -12.94 1.95
N ASP A 546 28.29 -13.61 2.84
CA ASP A 546 27.15 -14.45 2.49
C ASP A 546 26.00 -13.60 1.97
N ILE A 547 25.34 -14.05 0.91
CA ILE A 547 24.11 -13.47 0.38
C ILE A 547 22.98 -14.49 0.45
N THR A 548 21.77 -14.01 0.65
CA THR A 548 20.55 -14.83 0.55
C THR A 548 19.73 -14.35 -0.63
N ILE A 549 19.30 -15.27 -1.48
CA ILE A 549 18.46 -15.00 -2.67
C ILE A 549 17.39 -16.08 -2.81
N ASN A 550 16.31 -15.77 -3.51
CA ASN A 550 15.20 -16.69 -3.75
C ASN A 550 15.48 -17.68 -4.90
N GLU A 551 16.17 -17.23 -5.93
CA GLU A 551 16.40 -17.98 -7.16
C GLU A 551 17.82 -17.71 -7.70
N TRP A 552 18.51 -18.77 -8.08
CA TRP A 552 19.74 -18.67 -8.88
C TRP A 552 19.62 -19.56 -10.11
N TYR A 553 19.70 -18.96 -11.30
CA TYR A 553 19.78 -19.66 -12.56
C TYR A 553 21.24 -19.66 -13.04
N ASN A 554 21.86 -20.84 -13.07
CA ASN A 554 23.20 -21.00 -13.62
C ASN A 554 23.12 -21.67 -14.99
N ASN A 555 23.56 -20.97 -16.04
CA ASN A 555 23.44 -21.39 -17.44
C ASN A 555 21.99 -21.76 -17.82
N GLY A 556 21.03 -20.96 -17.34
CA GLY A 556 19.60 -21.19 -17.55
C GLY A 556 18.98 -22.27 -16.67
N ILE A 557 19.76 -22.98 -15.85
CA ILE A 557 19.28 -24.04 -14.97
C ILE A 557 19.08 -23.46 -13.56
N LEU A 558 17.83 -23.52 -13.07
CA LEU A 558 17.51 -23.16 -11.69
C LEU A 558 18.23 -24.10 -10.72
N GLN A 559 19.03 -23.52 -9.83
CA GLN A 559 19.73 -24.23 -8.79
C GLN A 559 18.74 -24.61 -7.66
N PRO A 560 18.83 -25.83 -7.11
CA PRO A 560 18.04 -26.24 -5.96
C PRO A 560 18.19 -25.32 -4.74
N ILE A 561 17.27 -25.44 -3.78
CA ILE A 561 17.45 -24.86 -2.44
C ILE A 561 18.74 -25.46 -1.82
N GLY A 562 19.60 -24.61 -1.28
CA GLY A 562 20.89 -25.04 -0.77
C GLY A 562 21.86 -23.89 -0.49
N ILE A 563 23.08 -24.26 -0.08
CA ILE A 563 24.19 -23.34 0.16
C ILE A 563 25.26 -23.63 -0.88
N TYR A 564 25.69 -22.60 -1.59
CA TYR A 564 26.63 -22.66 -2.69
C TYR A 564 27.80 -21.71 -2.40
N ASP A 565 29.02 -22.17 -2.61
CA ASP A 565 30.25 -21.47 -2.27
C ASP A 565 31.37 -21.84 -3.26
N ALA A 566 32.57 -21.31 -3.03
CA ALA A 566 33.72 -21.61 -3.89
C ALA A 566 34.12 -23.09 -3.89
N ALA A 567 33.76 -23.86 -2.86
CA ALA A 567 34.07 -25.30 -2.82
C ALA A 567 33.08 -26.10 -3.67
N THR A 568 31.80 -25.74 -3.64
CA THR A 568 30.74 -26.41 -4.40
C THR A 568 30.63 -25.92 -5.84
N ASN A 569 31.07 -24.69 -6.15
CA ASN A 569 30.87 -24.02 -7.44
C ASN A 569 32.10 -23.19 -7.86
N ALA A 570 33.30 -23.76 -7.76
CA ALA A 570 34.58 -23.08 -8.01
C ALA A 570 34.71 -22.40 -9.39
N ALA A 571 33.97 -22.86 -10.40
CA ALA A 571 33.99 -22.29 -11.75
C ALA A 571 33.27 -20.93 -11.85
N THR A 572 32.39 -20.63 -10.89
CA THR A 572 31.54 -19.42 -10.91
C THR A 572 31.74 -18.59 -9.65
N ILE A 573 31.88 -19.22 -8.47
CA ILE A 573 32.00 -18.55 -7.18
C ILE A 573 33.46 -18.57 -6.70
N SER A 574 33.92 -17.43 -6.20
CA SER A 574 35.18 -17.27 -5.47
C SER A 574 34.99 -16.38 -4.23
N GLY A 575 36.00 -16.34 -3.35
CA GLY A 575 35.93 -15.60 -2.08
C GLY A 575 35.54 -16.47 -0.88
N THR A 576 35.24 -15.83 0.26
CA THR A 576 34.94 -16.51 1.55
C THR A 576 33.45 -16.65 1.86
N GLY A 577 32.59 -15.98 1.09
CA GLY A 577 31.14 -15.96 1.28
C GLY A 577 30.39 -17.03 0.48
N LYS A 578 29.08 -17.10 0.70
CA LYS A 578 28.19 -18.12 0.13
C LYS A 578 26.92 -17.52 -0.48
N ILE A 579 26.35 -18.19 -1.47
CA ILE A 579 24.98 -18.00 -1.92
C ILE A 579 24.09 -18.98 -1.14
N ILE A 580 23.10 -18.44 -0.43
CA ILE A 580 22.08 -19.22 0.27
C ILE A 580 20.78 -19.10 -0.53
N ILE A 581 20.36 -20.18 -1.16
CA ILE A 581 19.07 -20.31 -1.86
C ILE A 581 18.08 -20.98 -0.93
N GLY A 582 17.05 -20.28 -0.47
CA GLY A 582 16.07 -20.89 0.44
C GLY A 582 14.75 -20.14 0.61
N ARG A 583 13.66 -20.90 0.71
CA ARG A 583 12.36 -20.47 1.26
C ARG A 583 12.37 -20.75 2.76
N PRO A 584 12.14 -19.75 3.62
CA PRO A 584 12.18 -19.94 5.07
C PRO A 584 11.01 -20.83 5.54
N SER A 585 11.24 -21.70 6.52
CA SER A 585 10.18 -22.47 7.18
C SER A 585 9.45 -21.67 8.27
N GLU A 586 10.02 -20.54 8.68
CA GLU A 586 9.47 -19.64 9.69
C GLU A 586 9.47 -18.19 9.21
N PHE A 587 8.39 -17.48 9.52
CA PHE A 587 8.19 -16.07 9.23
C PHE A 587 7.96 -15.31 10.53
N VAL A 588 8.37 -14.04 10.53
CA VAL A 588 7.97 -13.06 11.55
C VAL A 588 6.98 -12.09 10.91
N PHE A 589 5.81 -11.94 11.50
CA PHE A 589 4.86 -10.92 11.07
C PHE A 589 5.18 -9.57 11.71
N LEU A 590 5.15 -8.51 10.92
CA LEU A 590 5.58 -7.16 11.30
C LEU A 590 4.40 -6.24 11.65
N GLY A 591 3.15 -6.68 11.44
CA GLY A 591 1.93 -5.94 11.78
C GLY A 591 1.18 -5.38 10.58
N GLY A 592 -0.15 -5.37 10.64
CA GLY A 592 -1.03 -4.92 9.54
C GLY A 592 -1.83 -6.05 8.91
N LEU A 593 -2.17 -5.92 7.62
CA LEU A 593 -3.00 -6.89 6.88
C LEU A 593 -2.21 -8.16 6.56
N TRP A 594 -2.83 -9.33 6.72
CA TRP A 594 -2.15 -10.63 6.54
C TRP A 594 -1.83 -11.02 5.09
N ASP A 595 -2.33 -10.30 4.09
CA ASP A 595 -2.10 -10.54 2.67
C ASP A 595 -1.11 -9.55 2.04
N ASP A 596 -0.56 -8.64 2.85
CA ASP A 596 0.51 -7.74 2.46
C ASP A 596 1.87 -8.41 2.70
N VAL A 597 2.51 -8.79 1.58
CA VAL A 597 3.86 -9.39 1.52
C VAL A 597 4.89 -8.59 2.32
N SER A 598 4.78 -7.26 2.38
CA SER A 598 5.72 -6.39 3.10
C SER A 598 5.63 -6.52 4.62
N LYS A 599 4.58 -7.15 5.15
CA LYS A 599 4.40 -7.39 6.59
C LYS A 599 5.06 -8.67 7.07
N TYR A 600 5.81 -9.36 6.22
CA TYR A 600 6.53 -10.56 6.57
C TYR A 600 8.03 -10.31 6.55
N SER A 601 8.74 -10.95 7.48
CA SER A 601 10.18 -11.10 7.43
C SER A 601 10.51 -12.59 7.33
N PRO A 602 11.06 -13.05 6.18
CA PRO A 602 11.27 -12.26 4.96
C PRO A 602 9.95 -11.94 4.23
N ALA A 603 9.98 -10.93 3.36
CA ALA A 603 8.81 -10.39 2.66
C ALA A 603 8.30 -11.33 1.55
N LEU A 604 7.64 -12.40 1.97
CA LEU A 604 7.00 -13.43 1.16
C LEU A 604 5.72 -13.89 1.88
N LEU A 605 4.67 -14.24 1.12
CA LEU A 605 3.47 -14.82 1.73
C LEU A 605 3.75 -16.27 2.20
N PRO A 606 3.39 -16.60 3.45
CA PRO A 606 3.44 -17.96 3.98
C PRO A 606 2.51 -18.91 3.21
N LYS A 607 2.92 -20.18 3.08
CA LYS A 607 2.16 -21.29 2.51
C LYS A 607 1.73 -22.28 3.59
N ALA A 608 0.84 -23.20 3.23
CA ALA A 608 0.35 -24.26 4.11
C ALA A 608 1.49 -25.02 4.84
N GLY A 609 1.40 -25.10 6.17
CA GLY A 609 2.38 -25.76 7.04
C GLY A 609 3.59 -24.90 7.43
N GLU A 610 3.72 -23.68 6.90
CA GLU A 610 4.79 -22.75 7.29
C GLU A 610 4.40 -21.96 8.54
N LYS A 611 5.35 -21.75 9.44
CA LYS A 611 5.10 -21.14 10.74
C LYS A 611 5.23 -19.62 10.70
N VAL A 612 4.26 -18.91 11.26
CA VAL A 612 4.26 -17.44 11.33
C VAL A 612 4.15 -16.97 12.78
N ASN A 613 5.21 -16.35 13.27
CA ASN A 613 5.25 -15.84 14.64
C ASN A 613 4.65 -14.43 14.71
N ILE A 614 3.60 -14.26 15.52
CA ILE A 614 3.04 -12.96 15.88
C ILE A 614 3.54 -12.59 17.27
N ASN A 615 4.53 -11.71 17.32
CA ASN A 615 5.21 -11.34 18.56
C ASN A 615 4.39 -10.37 19.41
N SER A 616 4.85 -10.13 20.64
CA SER A 616 4.21 -9.20 21.58
C SER A 616 4.05 -7.80 20.98
N GLY A 617 2.89 -7.18 21.16
CA GLY A 617 2.59 -5.85 20.63
C GLY A 617 2.27 -5.81 19.13
N ILE A 618 2.42 -6.93 18.42
CA ILE A 618 2.10 -7.01 16.99
C ILE A 618 0.63 -7.43 16.80
N THR A 619 -0.05 -6.71 15.91
CA THR A 619 -1.43 -7.03 15.50
C THR A 619 -1.45 -7.50 14.04
N ILE A 620 -1.96 -8.71 13.81
CA ILE A 620 -2.29 -9.22 12.47
C ILE A 620 -3.77 -9.00 12.18
N GLU A 621 -4.08 -8.43 11.02
CA GLU A 621 -5.43 -8.02 10.64
C GLU A 621 -5.95 -8.89 9.48
N THR A 622 -7.18 -9.40 9.62
CA THR A 622 -7.77 -10.30 8.61
C THR A 622 -8.26 -9.56 7.37
N THR A 623 -8.21 -10.22 6.21
CA THR A 623 -8.78 -9.75 4.95
C THR A 623 -9.66 -10.84 4.30
N LEU A 624 -10.19 -10.57 3.11
CA LEU A 624 -10.94 -11.57 2.32
C LEU A 624 -10.02 -12.63 1.70
N SER A 625 -8.72 -12.34 1.59
CA SER A 625 -7.72 -13.27 1.12
C SER A 625 -7.54 -14.43 2.12
N GLN A 626 -7.34 -15.64 1.61
CA GLN A 626 -7.07 -16.80 2.45
C GLN A 626 -5.63 -16.75 2.98
N PHE A 627 -5.46 -17.00 4.27
CA PHE A 627 -4.16 -17.15 4.89
C PHE A 627 -3.80 -18.63 4.98
N GLU A 628 -2.71 -19.05 4.34
CA GLU A 628 -2.38 -20.48 4.22
C GLU A 628 -1.55 -21.01 5.40
N GLY A 629 -0.69 -20.19 6.00
CA GLY A 629 0.27 -20.63 7.02
C GLY A 629 -0.33 -20.95 8.40
N ASP A 630 0.52 -21.45 9.29
CA ASP A 630 0.21 -21.75 10.69
C ASP A 630 0.53 -20.53 11.57
N LEU A 631 -0.48 -19.95 12.23
CA LEU A 631 -0.29 -18.78 13.09
C LEU A 631 0.14 -19.18 14.51
N TYR A 632 1.25 -18.62 14.97
CA TYR A 632 1.74 -18.75 16.35
C TYR A 632 1.66 -17.39 17.05
N VAL A 633 0.54 -17.15 17.73
CA VAL A 633 0.29 -15.90 18.46
C VAL A 633 0.94 -15.97 19.82
N LYS A 634 2.08 -15.30 19.96
CA LYS A 634 2.87 -15.27 21.20
C LYS A 634 2.20 -14.40 22.26
N THR A 635 2.74 -14.42 23.47
CA THR A 635 2.24 -13.61 24.60
C THR A 635 2.16 -12.12 24.24
N GLY A 636 0.96 -11.55 24.33
CA GLY A 636 0.66 -10.17 23.96
C GLY A 636 0.52 -9.89 22.46
N GLY A 637 0.55 -10.92 21.61
CA GLY A 637 0.21 -10.82 20.18
C GLY A 637 -1.32 -10.78 19.98
N THR A 638 -1.76 -10.11 18.91
CA THR A 638 -3.19 -9.88 18.64
C THR A 638 -3.59 -10.26 17.22
N ILE A 639 -4.72 -10.94 17.06
CA ILE A 639 -5.44 -11.07 15.78
C ILE A 639 -6.61 -10.08 15.80
N ARG A 640 -6.69 -9.17 14.83
CA ARG A 640 -7.78 -8.22 14.66
C ARG A 640 -8.64 -8.60 13.45
N LEU A 641 -9.88 -8.96 13.69
CA LEU A 641 -10.84 -9.28 12.64
C LEU A 641 -11.37 -8.00 12.00
N ARG A 642 -11.35 -7.95 10.67
CA ARG A 642 -11.87 -6.82 9.88
C ARG A 642 -13.00 -7.19 8.94
N GLN A 643 -13.28 -8.49 8.76
CA GLN A 643 -14.22 -8.98 7.77
C GLN A 643 -15.44 -9.63 8.38
N THR A 644 -16.57 -9.47 7.70
CA THR A 644 -17.85 -10.00 8.16
C THR A 644 -18.17 -11.41 7.67
N LYS A 645 -17.38 -11.93 6.73
CA LYS A 645 -17.44 -13.31 6.21
C LYS A 645 -16.12 -13.68 5.53
N ASP A 646 -15.90 -14.99 5.34
CA ASP A 646 -14.88 -15.58 4.46
C ASP A 646 -13.40 -15.29 4.76
N SER A 647 -13.05 -14.60 5.85
CA SER A 647 -11.66 -14.65 6.37
C SER A 647 -11.31 -16.08 6.78
N LYS A 648 -10.48 -16.75 5.97
CA LYS A 648 -10.07 -18.14 6.16
C LYS A 648 -8.59 -18.20 6.50
N CYS A 649 -8.29 -18.75 7.67
CA CYS A 649 -6.95 -19.21 8.01
C CYS A 649 -6.96 -20.73 7.85
N LEU A 650 -6.32 -21.24 6.80
CA LEU A 650 -6.35 -22.66 6.48
C LEU A 650 -5.49 -23.47 7.46
N GLY A 651 -4.39 -22.89 7.94
CA GLY A 651 -3.58 -23.45 9.02
C GLY A 651 -4.17 -23.19 10.42
N PRO A 652 -3.73 -23.94 11.44
CA PRO A 652 -4.15 -23.73 12.82
C PRO A 652 -3.66 -22.39 13.39
N VAL A 653 -4.41 -21.86 14.35
CA VAL A 653 -4.05 -20.71 15.17
C VAL A 653 -3.69 -21.18 16.57
N ARG A 654 -2.40 -21.13 16.90
CA ARG A 654 -1.86 -21.48 18.21
C ARG A 654 -1.71 -20.23 19.06
N MET A 655 -2.40 -20.21 20.18
CA MET A 655 -2.52 -19.02 21.03
C MET A 655 -1.86 -19.26 22.39
N SER A 656 -0.77 -18.54 22.64
CA SER A 656 -0.06 -18.58 23.93
C SER A 656 -0.74 -17.71 24.99
N GLN A 657 -0.29 -17.81 26.24
CA GLN A 657 -0.77 -17.01 27.37
C GLN A 657 -0.89 -15.52 27.04
N GLY A 658 -2.08 -14.93 27.29
CA GLY A 658 -2.35 -13.51 27.14
C GLY A 658 -2.50 -13.03 25.70
N SER A 659 -2.60 -13.93 24.72
CA SER A 659 -2.90 -13.56 23.33
C SER A 659 -4.38 -13.26 23.12
N ILE A 660 -4.68 -12.43 22.10
CA ILE A 660 -5.99 -11.80 21.94
C ILE A 660 -6.52 -12.01 20.51
N ILE A 661 -7.79 -12.39 20.37
CA ILE A 661 -8.57 -12.15 19.14
C ILE A 661 -9.52 -10.98 19.41
N THR A 662 -9.52 -9.98 18.54
CA THR A 662 -10.30 -8.76 18.74
C THR A 662 -10.99 -8.28 17.47
N TYR A 663 -12.04 -7.47 17.62
CA TYR A 663 -12.48 -6.56 16.56
C TYR A 663 -13.05 -5.27 17.16
N ALA A 664 -12.87 -4.18 16.43
CA ALA A 664 -13.33 -2.84 16.78
C ALA A 664 -13.76 -2.10 15.50
N THR A 665 -14.99 -2.34 15.05
CA THR A 665 -15.57 -1.64 13.88
C THR A 665 -17.05 -1.33 14.14
N SER A 666 -17.70 -0.58 13.25
CA SER A 666 -19.16 -0.38 13.23
C SER A 666 -19.92 -1.53 12.56
N GLY A 667 -19.22 -2.48 11.93
CA GLY A 667 -19.81 -3.62 11.22
C GLY A 667 -20.39 -4.68 12.16
N THR A 668 -21.35 -5.45 11.67
CA THR A 668 -21.95 -6.58 12.39
C THR A 668 -21.30 -7.90 11.96
N GLY A 669 -21.00 -8.77 12.93
CA GLY A 669 -20.60 -10.16 12.67
C GLY A 669 -19.20 -10.31 12.09
N MET A 670 -18.15 -10.36 12.92
CA MET A 670 -16.77 -10.56 12.48
C MET A 670 -16.37 -12.02 12.44
N TYR A 671 -15.66 -12.44 11.39
CA TYR A 671 -15.51 -13.84 11.04
C TYR A 671 -14.05 -14.30 11.05
N LEU A 672 -13.78 -15.49 11.62
CA LEU A 672 -12.52 -16.21 11.44
C LEU A 672 -12.74 -17.72 11.36
N ASN A 673 -12.55 -18.28 10.17
CA ASN A 673 -12.56 -19.73 9.98
C ASN A 673 -11.16 -20.29 10.20
N ALA A 674 -10.85 -20.67 11.43
CA ALA A 674 -9.57 -21.26 11.82
C ALA A 674 -9.75 -22.25 12.97
N SER A 675 -8.98 -23.34 12.99
CA SER A 675 -8.88 -24.18 14.18
C SER A 675 -7.98 -23.49 15.22
N ILE A 676 -8.52 -23.24 16.42
CA ILE A 676 -7.84 -22.54 17.50
C ILE A 676 -7.34 -23.55 18.54
N ILE A 677 -6.04 -23.48 18.82
CA ILE A 677 -5.35 -24.30 19.81
C ILE A 677 -4.94 -23.39 20.97
N THR A 678 -5.50 -23.65 22.15
CA THR A 678 -5.20 -22.87 23.36
C THR A 678 -4.00 -23.45 24.09
N GLU A 679 -2.84 -22.79 23.96
CA GLU A 679 -1.58 -23.17 24.64
C GLU A 679 -1.37 -22.39 25.95
N GLY A 680 -2.17 -21.34 26.19
CA GLY A 680 -2.32 -20.65 27.47
C GLY A 680 -3.69 -19.98 27.57
N ASP A 681 -3.93 -19.15 28.58
CA ASP A 681 -5.19 -18.40 28.70
C ASP A 681 -5.26 -17.31 27.61
N VAL A 682 -6.39 -17.23 26.90
CA VAL A 682 -6.59 -16.33 25.75
C VAL A 682 -7.82 -15.45 25.94
N SER A 683 -7.89 -14.35 25.20
CA SER A 683 -9.06 -13.44 25.26
C SER A 683 -9.71 -13.22 23.90
N LEU A 684 -11.05 -13.32 23.87
CA LEU A 684 -11.91 -12.88 22.78
C LEU A 684 -12.51 -11.52 23.16
N THR A 685 -11.96 -10.44 22.60
CA THR A 685 -12.26 -9.06 23.03
C THR A 685 -13.02 -8.28 21.96
N MET A 686 -14.23 -7.86 22.28
CA MET A 686 -15.14 -7.24 21.33
C MET A 686 -15.39 -5.78 21.71
N SER A 687 -15.22 -4.87 20.74
CA SER A 687 -15.30 -3.43 20.94
C SER A 687 -15.97 -2.71 19.75
N SER A 688 -17.17 -3.12 19.36
CA SER A 688 -17.93 -2.46 18.28
C SER A 688 -18.85 -1.31 18.73
N ASN A 689 -19.01 -0.30 17.86
CA ASN A 689 -19.89 0.86 18.05
C ASN A 689 -21.39 0.50 17.88
N ASN A 690 -21.73 -0.74 17.52
CA ASN A 690 -23.11 -1.12 17.26
C ASN A 690 -23.84 -1.53 18.56
N VAL A 691 -24.91 -0.80 18.88
CA VAL A 691 -25.79 -1.03 20.04
C VAL A 691 -26.67 -2.29 19.91
N ALA A 692 -26.98 -2.74 18.69
CA ALA A 692 -27.87 -3.88 18.41
C ALA A 692 -27.25 -5.26 18.69
N GLY A 693 -26.01 -5.27 19.20
CA GLY A 693 -25.26 -6.48 19.50
C GLY A 693 -24.29 -6.86 18.37
N ASN A 694 -23.13 -7.37 18.75
CA ASN A 694 -22.08 -7.74 17.79
C ASN A 694 -21.62 -9.17 18.00
N THR A 695 -21.38 -9.88 16.91
CA THR A 695 -21.02 -11.29 16.93
C THR A 695 -19.59 -11.48 16.45
N MET A 696 -18.77 -12.26 17.16
CA MET A 696 -17.57 -12.91 16.65
C MET A 696 -17.96 -14.31 16.19
N ASP A 697 -18.04 -14.56 14.89
CA ASP A 697 -18.38 -15.86 14.30
C ASP A 697 -17.12 -16.71 14.11
N LEU A 698 -17.05 -17.81 14.85
CA LEU A 698 -15.91 -18.71 14.93
C LEU A 698 -16.35 -20.12 14.52
N PRO A 699 -16.47 -20.42 13.22
CA PRO A 699 -16.89 -21.73 12.72
C PRO A 699 -15.83 -22.83 12.85
N GLY A 700 -14.57 -22.46 13.12
CA GLY A 700 -13.52 -23.44 13.39
C GLY A 700 -13.61 -24.06 14.79
N THR A 701 -12.76 -25.06 15.04
CA THR A 701 -12.75 -25.79 16.30
C THR A 701 -11.87 -25.13 17.35
N PHE A 702 -12.15 -25.38 18.62
CA PHE A 702 -11.30 -25.08 19.76
C PHE A 702 -10.74 -26.37 20.34
N THR A 703 -9.47 -26.33 20.76
CA THR A 703 -8.79 -27.44 21.45
C THR A 703 -7.89 -26.91 22.56
N GLY A 704 -7.55 -27.79 23.51
CA GLY A 704 -6.74 -27.46 24.69
C GLY A 704 -7.56 -27.35 25.97
N SER A 705 -6.89 -27.00 27.06
CA SER A 705 -7.44 -27.04 28.42
C SER A 705 -7.34 -25.70 29.17
N ASN A 706 -6.99 -24.62 28.49
CA ASN A 706 -6.79 -23.31 29.09
C ASN A 706 -8.08 -22.47 29.07
N LYS A 707 -8.06 -21.28 29.70
CA LYS A 707 -9.22 -20.38 29.71
C LYS A 707 -9.35 -19.63 28.40
N VAL A 708 -10.59 -19.51 27.93
CA VAL A 708 -10.98 -18.57 26.88
C VAL A 708 -11.87 -17.51 27.51
N ILE A 709 -11.32 -16.32 27.69
CA ILE A 709 -11.97 -15.18 28.35
C ILE A 709 -12.74 -14.38 27.31
N VAL A 710 -14.05 -14.25 27.46
CA VAL A 710 -14.89 -13.50 26.50
C VAL A 710 -15.27 -12.16 27.11
N ARG A 711 -14.95 -11.06 26.41
CA ARG A 711 -15.05 -9.70 26.96
C ARG A 711 -15.78 -8.76 26.01
N ASN A 712 -16.66 -7.95 26.60
CA ASN A 712 -17.18 -6.72 26.00
C ASN A 712 -16.50 -5.52 26.67
N ILE A 713 -15.70 -4.78 25.92
CA ILE A 713 -14.90 -3.66 26.47
C ILE A 713 -15.40 -2.29 26.01
N ARG A 714 -16.62 -2.21 25.44
CA ARG A 714 -17.22 -0.93 25.07
C ARG A 714 -17.48 -0.05 26.27
N ASP A 715 -17.54 1.25 26.03
CA ASP A 715 -17.82 2.38 26.92
C ASP A 715 -19.30 2.87 26.85
N PHE A 716 -20.17 2.16 26.13
CA PHE A 716 -21.63 2.26 26.28
C PHE A 716 -22.32 0.88 26.38
N ALA A 717 -23.61 0.86 26.74
CA ALA A 717 -24.41 -0.35 26.88
C ALA A 717 -24.56 -1.10 25.53
N SER A 718 -23.99 -2.30 25.45
CA SER A 718 -23.98 -3.14 24.25
C SER A 718 -23.92 -4.63 24.61
N THR A 719 -24.28 -5.50 23.66
CA THR A 719 -24.11 -6.95 23.79
C THR A 719 -23.02 -7.43 22.85
N ALA A 720 -22.11 -8.29 23.31
CA ALA A 720 -21.08 -8.88 22.46
C ALA A 720 -21.09 -10.41 22.58
N THR A 721 -21.19 -11.11 21.45
CA THR A 721 -21.42 -12.57 21.41
C THR A 721 -20.28 -13.27 20.67
N ALA A 722 -19.60 -14.21 21.31
CA ALA A 722 -18.77 -15.20 20.61
C ALA A 722 -19.65 -16.37 20.16
N LYS A 723 -19.89 -16.50 18.85
CA LYS A 723 -20.66 -17.58 18.24
C LYS A 723 -19.74 -18.73 17.87
N LEU A 724 -19.97 -19.88 18.47
CA LEU A 724 -19.18 -21.09 18.32
C LEU A 724 -19.87 -22.00 17.28
N GLY A 725 -19.21 -22.19 16.14
CA GLY A 725 -19.74 -22.94 15.00
C GLY A 725 -19.00 -24.24 14.68
N GLY A 726 -17.92 -24.57 15.39
CA GLY A 726 -17.18 -25.82 15.24
C GLY A 726 -17.51 -26.90 16.28
N ASP A 727 -17.18 -28.15 15.98
CA ASP A 727 -17.18 -29.25 16.96
C ASP A 727 -15.99 -29.09 17.92
N ASN A 728 -16.29 -28.67 19.15
CA ASN A 728 -15.29 -28.38 20.17
C ASN A 728 -15.14 -29.53 21.17
N SER A 729 -15.48 -30.77 20.81
CA SER A 729 -15.39 -31.96 21.69
C SER A 729 -14.01 -32.21 22.31
N ASN A 730 -12.95 -31.66 21.71
CA ASN A 730 -11.56 -31.71 22.19
C ASN A 730 -11.13 -30.49 23.04
N PHE A 731 -12.03 -29.55 23.31
CA PHE A 731 -11.80 -28.46 24.25
C PHE A 731 -12.28 -28.87 25.65
N THR A 732 -11.36 -28.89 26.61
CA THR A 732 -11.60 -29.30 28.01
C THR A 732 -11.35 -28.15 29.00
N GLY A 733 -11.11 -26.95 28.49
CA GLY A 733 -10.77 -25.77 29.29
C GLY A 733 -11.97 -25.09 29.94
N ILE A 734 -11.92 -23.76 29.98
CA ILE A 734 -12.96 -22.94 30.61
C ILE A 734 -13.39 -21.84 29.64
N TRP A 735 -14.69 -21.74 29.38
CA TRP A 735 -15.28 -20.53 28.82
C TRP A 735 -15.53 -19.54 29.95
N ASP A 736 -14.69 -18.52 30.07
CA ASP A 736 -14.71 -17.57 31.18
C ASP A 736 -15.39 -16.26 30.77
N LEU A 737 -16.58 -16.03 31.32
CA LEU A 737 -17.37 -14.81 31.18
C LEU A 737 -17.66 -14.20 32.55
N THR A 738 -16.70 -14.24 33.46
CA THR A 738 -16.86 -13.69 34.82
C THR A 738 -16.59 -12.18 34.89
N LEU A 739 -15.88 -11.62 33.92
CA LEU A 739 -15.58 -10.19 33.89
C LEU A 739 -16.79 -9.38 33.42
N ALA A 740 -17.16 -8.35 34.19
CA ALA A 740 -18.21 -7.42 33.80
C ALA A 740 -17.84 -6.68 32.49
N ALA A 741 -18.86 -6.35 31.70
CA ALA A 741 -18.69 -5.41 30.60
C ALA A 741 -18.20 -4.05 31.14
N ALA A 742 -17.45 -3.29 30.33
CA ALA A 742 -16.83 -2.06 30.82
C ALA A 742 -17.81 -0.94 31.23
N ASN A 743 -19.12 -1.03 30.88
CA ASN A 743 -20.15 -0.14 31.45
C ASN A 743 -21.35 -0.88 32.01
N ALA A 744 -22.04 -0.16 32.88
CA ALA A 744 -23.40 -0.45 33.31
C ALA A 744 -24.33 -0.70 32.11
N GLY A 745 -24.98 -1.87 32.09
CA GLY A 745 -25.93 -2.27 31.04
C GLY A 745 -25.33 -3.03 29.86
N GLY A 746 -24.00 -3.16 29.76
CA GLY A 746 -23.36 -4.03 28.77
C GLY A 746 -23.39 -5.52 29.17
N SER A 747 -23.20 -6.42 28.21
CA SER A 747 -23.00 -7.86 28.45
C SER A 747 -22.12 -8.53 27.39
N ALA A 748 -21.47 -9.63 27.77
CA ALA A 748 -20.82 -10.58 26.89
C ALA A 748 -21.58 -11.91 26.88
N ALA A 749 -21.51 -12.64 25.77
CA ALA A 749 -22.14 -13.93 25.62
C ALA A 749 -21.27 -14.92 24.83
N ILE A 750 -21.41 -16.21 25.15
CA ILE A 750 -21.04 -17.31 24.25
C ILE A 750 -22.32 -17.91 23.68
N ASN A 751 -22.30 -18.33 22.41
CA ASN A 751 -23.46 -18.87 21.73
C ASN A 751 -23.12 -20.18 21.00
N GLY A 752 -23.69 -21.28 21.47
CA GLY A 752 -23.51 -22.61 20.88
C GLY A 752 -24.54 -22.89 19.79
N THR A 753 -24.11 -22.87 18.53
CA THR A 753 -25.00 -23.02 17.36
C THR A 753 -24.91 -24.38 16.65
N VAL A 754 -23.99 -25.26 17.07
CA VAL A 754 -23.76 -26.59 16.48
C VAL A 754 -23.66 -27.67 17.56
N GLU A 755 -23.59 -28.94 17.17
CA GLU A 755 -23.25 -30.07 18.08
C GLU A 755 -21.85 -29.86 18.69
N ASN A 756 -21.71 -30.14 19.99
CA ASN A 756 -20.46 -29.98 20.75
C ASN A 756 -19.86 -28.56 20.76
N ALA A 757 -20.63 -27.51 20.45
CA ALA A 757 -20.12 -26.15 20.38
C ALA A 757 -19.44 -25.65 21.68
N PHE A 758 -19.86 -26.10 22.86
CA PHE A 758 -19.21 -25.74 24.12
C PHE A 758 -18.08 -26.70 24.52
N GLY A 759 -17.93 -27.82 23.81
CA GLY A 759 -16.95 -28.86 24.14
C GLY A 759 -17.24 -29.54 25.48
N LYS A 760 -16.19 -30.04 26.13
CA LYS A 760 -16.22 -30.60 27.50
C LYS A 760 -15.81 -29.56 28.54
N ALA A 761 -15.81 -28.29 28.15
CA ALA A 761 -15.34 -27.20 28.97
C ALA A 761 -16.32 -26.84 30.09
N THR A 762 -15.79 -26.21 31.14
CA THR A 762 -16.63 -25.54 32.14
C THR A 762 -17.02 -24.16 31.65
N ILE A 763 -18.28 -23.77 31.81
CA ILE A 763 -18.76 -22.42 31.50
C ILE A 763 -18.87 -21.62 32.81
N ASN A 764 -18.08 -20.57 32.96
CA ASN A 764 -18.13 -19.68 34.12
C ASN A 764 -18.79 -18.35 33.72
N LEU A 765 -19.89 -17.99 34.38
CA LEU A 765 -20.65 -16.77 34.13
C LEU A 765 -20.77 -15.93 35.41
N ALA A 766 -20.58 -14.62 35.27
CA ALA A 766 -20.88 -13.63 36.30
C ALA A 766 -21.39 -12.32 35.69
N ALA A 767 -21.65 -11.32 36.55
CA ALA A 767 -22.19 -10.02 36.16
C ALA A 767 -23.53 -10.15 35.38
N THR A 768 -23.63 -9.62 34.18
CA THR A 768 -24.82 -9.66 33.29
C THR A 768 -24.59 -10.55 32.06
N ASN A 769 -23.52 -11.35 32.08
CA ASN A 769 -23.07 -12.15 30.93
C ASN A 769 -23.91 -13.42 30.75
N LYS A 770 -23.87 -14.00 29.54
CA LYS A 770 -24.79 -15.06 29.15
C LYS A 770 -24.11 -16.23 28.44
N ALA A 771 -24.65 -17.43 28.61
CA ALA A 771 -24.39 -18.56 27.71
C ALA A 771 -25.68 -18.90 26.95
N VAL A 772 -25.65 -18.88 25.62
CA VAL A 772 -26.83 -19.04 24.77
C VAL A 772 -26.79 -20.40 24.09
N PHE A 773 -27.83 -21.20 24.31
CA PHE A 773 -27.97 -22.56 23.81
C PHE A 773 -28.96 -22.57 22.64
N ASN A 774 -28.42 -22.58 21.41
CA ASN A 774 -29.21 -22.54 20.18
C ASN A 774 -29.23 -23.86 19.42
N HIS A 775 -28.52 -24.89 19.89
CA HIS A 775 -28.52 -26.23 19.29
C HIS A 775 -28.75 -27.31 20.35
N ALA A 776 -29.55 -28.33 20.04
CA ALA A 776 -30.00 -29.36 21.00
C ALA A 776 -28.87 -30.20 21.60
N LYS A 777 -27.68 -30.17 21.00
CA LYS A 777 -26.48 -30.89 21.43
C LYS A 777 -25.25 -30.01 21.60
N CYS A 778 -25.42 -28.70 21.77
CA CYS A 778 -24.26 -27.80 21.89
C CYS A 778 -23.38 -28.07 23.11
N ALA A 779 -23.92 -28.68 24.17
CA ALA A 779 -23.20 -29.02 25.40
C ALA A 779 -22.51 -30.40 25.40
N GLY A 780 -22.69 -31.21 24.34
CA GLY A 780 -22.23 -32.60 24.36
C GLY A 780 -22.91 -33.44 25.45
N ASP A 781 -22.21 -34.47 25.95
CA ASP A 781 -22.74 -35.39 26.97
C ASP A 781 -22.68 -34.82 28.40
N GLU A 782 -21.77 -33.88 28.68
CA GLU A 782 -21.54 -33.36 30.04
C GLU A 782 -21.50 -31.84 30.04
N LEU A 783 -22.43 -31.23 30.77
CA LEU A 783 -22.51 -29.77 30.93
C LEU A 783 -22.07 -29.38 32.34
N ASN A 784 -21.02 -28.56 32.43
CA ASN A 784 -20.55 -28.00 33.70
C ASN A 784 -20.65 -26.47 33.64
N MET A 785 -21.46 -25.87 34.52
CA MET A 785 -21.66 -24.42 34.57
C MET A 785 -21.54 -23.88 35.98
N ASN A 786 -20.90 -22.72 36.11
CA ASN A 786 -20.92 -21.89 37.31
C ASN A 786 -21.54 -20.53 36.95
N ILE A 787 -22.64 -20.17 37.59
CA ILE A 787 -23.40 -18.95 37.34
C ILE A 787 -23.55 -18.18 38.64
N THR A 788 -23.03 -16.95 38.66
CA THR A 788 -23.07 -16.04 39.80
C THR A 788 -23.61 -14.66 39.41
N GLY A 789 -24.08 -13.87 40.39
CA GLY A 789 -24.62 -12.54 40.14
C GLY A 789 -25.91 -12.56 39.32
N SER A 790 -26.00 -11.70 38.30
CA SER A 790 -27.18 -11.56 37.41
C SER A 790 -26.98 -12.26 36.05
N ALA A 791 -25.99 -13.15 35.96
CA ALA A 791 -25.69 -13.89 34.74
C ALA A 791 -26.72 -15.01 34.52
N SER A 792 -26.87 -15.45 33.28
CA SER A 792 -27.84 -16.51 32.97
C SER A 792 -27.45 -17.38 31.78
N ALA A 793 -27.93 -18.63 31.80
CA ALA A 793 -27.99 -19.48 30.62
C ALA A 793 -29.33 -19.23 29.89
N VAL A 794 -29.24 -18.86 28.62
CA VAL A 794 -30.39 -18.61 27.74
C VAL A 794 -30.64 -19.86 26.90
N LEU A 795 -31.72 -20.57 27.20
CA LEU A 795 -32.11 -21.81 26.55
C LEU A 795 -33.16 -21.49 25.48
N ASN A 796 -32.76 -21.53 24.21
CA ASN A 796 -33.70 -21.31 23.10
C ASN A 796 -34.25 -22.63 22.54
N THR A 797 -33.65 -23.76 22.91
CA THR A 797 -34.07 -25.10 22.53
C THR A 797 -33.89 -26.08 23.69
N ALA A 798 -34.45 -27.27 23.58
CA ALA A 798 -34.19 -28.36 24.51
C ALA A 798 -32.78 -28.94 24.25
N VAL A 799 -31.94 -28.97 25.27
CA VAL A 799 -30.56 -29.47 25.22
C VAL A 799 -30.47 -30.74 26.05
N THR A 800 -30.11 -31.85 25.42
CA THR A 800 -29.99 -33.14 26.12
C THR A 800 -28.55 -33.40 26.53
N VAL A 801 -28.35 -33.75 27.80
CA VAL A 801 -27.05 -34.10 28.38
C VAL A 801 -27.18 -35.35 29.26
N LYS A 802 -26.08 -36.05 29.50
CA LYS A 802 -26.00 -37.18 30.44
C LYS A 802 -25.66 -36.74 31.85
N LYS A 803 -24.88 -35.66 31.99
CA LYS A 803 -24.55 -35.03 33.29
C LYS A 803 -24.71 -33.52 33.19
N PHE A 804 -25.29 -32.93 34.21
CA PHE A 804 -25.37 -31.48 34.35
C PHE A 804 -24.94 -31.06 35.76
N THR A 805 -23.79 -30.39 35.85
CA THR A 805 -23.33 -29.77 37.10
C THR A 805 -23.60 -28.26 37.02
N LEU A 806 -24.34 -27.74 38.00
CA LEU A 806 -24.61 -26.31 38.14
C LEU A 806 -24.11 -25.82 39.50
N ASN A 807 -23.21 -24.84 39.51
CA ASN A 807 -22.63 -24.27 40.73
C ASN A 807 -22.03 -25.33 41.67
N GLY A 808 -21.32 -26.31 41.09
CA GLY A 808 -20.71 -27.42 41.82
C GLY A 808 -21.68 -28.52 42.27
N ILE A 809 -22.98 -28.39 41.98
CA ILE A 809 -24.01 -29.38 42.32
C ILE A 809 -24.34 -30.19 41.07
N LEU A 810 -24.14 -31.52 41.14
CA LEU A 810 -24.62 -32.44 40.11
C LEU A 810 -26.14 -32.57 40.22
N LEU A 811 -26.85 -32.20 39.16
CA LEU A 811 -28.29 -32.25 39.08
C LEU A 811 -28.77 -33.65 38.66
N ALA A 812 -29.87 -34.10 39.26
CA ALA A 812 -30.48 -35.40 38.99
C ALA A 812 -31.12 -35.45 37.58
N ASP A 813 -31.48 -36.65 37.12
CA ASP A 813 -32.26 -36.80 35.89
C ASP A 813 -33.57 -36.00 35.96
N GLY A 814 -33.87 -35.27 34.89
CA GLY A 814 -35.00 -34.35 34.88
C GLY A 814 -34.89 -33.28 33.82
N THR A 815 -35.90 -32.40 33.77
CA THR A 815 -35.95 -31.26 32.85
C THR A 815 -35.77 -29.97 33.64
N TYR A 816 -34.77 -29.18 33.29
CA TYR A 816 -34.40 -27.93 33.94
C TYR A 816 -34.66 -26.76 33.00
N SER A 817 -35.38 -25.74 33.46
CA SER A 817 -35.79 -24.60 32.63
C SER A 817 -35.87 -23.32 33.46
N ALA A 818 -36.28 -22.23 32.83
CA ALA A 818 -36.57 -20.97 33.53
C ALA A 818 -37.59 -21.13 34.68
N THR A 819 -38.46 -22.14 34.62
CA THR A 819 -39.43 -22.43 35.68
C THR A 819 -38.77 -23.09 36.88
N THR A 820 -37.79 -23.99 36.66
CA THR A 820 -37.17 -24.74 37.77
C THR A 820 -36.01 -23.98 38.41
N HIS A 821 -35.32 -23.12 37.65
CA HIS A 821 -34.19 -22.32 38.12
C HIS A 821 -34.33 -20.86 37.64
N PRO A 822 -35.36 -20.14 38.11
CA PRO A 822 -35.64 -18.78 37.66
C PRO A 822 -34.45 -17.84 37.90
N GLY A 823 -34.14 -17.02 36.90
CA GLY A 823 -33.00 -16.10 36.93
C GLY A 823 -31.69 -16.71 36.45
N LEU A 824 -31.37 -17.94 36.85
CA LEU A 824 -30.17 -18.66 36.39
C LEU A 824 -30.36 -19.26 34.99
N LEU A 825 -31.54 -19.83 34.74
CA LEU A 825 -31.98 -20.32 33.43
C LEU A 825 -33.06 -19.39 32.89
N THR A 826 -33.01 -19.09 31.61
CA THR A 826 -33.92 -18.18 30.91
C THR A 826 -34.25 -18.72 29.51
N GLY A 827 -35.24 -18.15 28.82
CA GLY A 827 -35.67 -18.59 27.49
C GLY A 827 -36.79 -19.64 27.51
N THR A 828 -37.16 -20.16 26.34
CA THR A 828 -38.28 -21.09 26.14
C THR A 828 -37.87 -22.56 26.12
N GLY A 829 -36.57 -22.84 26.09
CA GLY A 829 -35.99 -24.17 26.07
C GLY A 829 -35.78 -24.79 27.46
N SER A 830 -35.04 -25.89 27.50
CA SER A 830 -34.74 -26.64 28.71
C SER A 830 -33.43 -27.41 28.60
N ILE A 831 -32.85 -27.82 29.72
CA ILE A 831 -31.79 -28.82 29.80
C ILE A 831 -32.43 -30.12 30.27
N ILE A 832 -32.34 -31.17 29.46
CA ILE A 832 -32.86 -32.51 29.77
C ILE A 832 -31.67 -33.37 30.19
N VAL A 833 -31.63 -33.74 31.46
CA VAL A 833 -30.63 -34.65 32.02
C VAL A 833 -31.18 -36.07 31.96
N ASN A 834 -30.49 -36.95 31.23
CA ASN A 834 -30.85 -38.35 31.08
C ASN A 834 -29.63 -39.26 31.25
N SER A 835 -29.42 -39.72 32.49
CA SER A 835 -28.32 -40.60 32.89
C SER A 835 -28.53 -42.07 32.50
N ALA A 836 -29.69 -42.47 31.96
CA ALA A 836 -30.04 -43.87 31.67
C ALA A 836 -29.12 -44.56 30.65
N SER A 837 -28.26 -43.80 29.97
CA SER A 837 -27.23 -44.28 29.03
C SER A 837 -25.80 -44.31 29.61
N LEU A 838 -25.61 -43.99 30.91
CA LEU A 838 -24.32 -44.13 31.59
C LEU A 838 -24.00 -45.61 31.83
N GLY A 839 -22.76 -46.03 31.52
CA GLY A 839 -22.34 -47.41 31.67
C GLY A 839 -22.33 -47.86 33.14
N LEU A 840 -22.55 -49.15 33.42
CA LEU A 840 -22.59 -49.72 34.78
C LEU A 840 -21.38 -49.33 35.64
N ASN A 841 -20.21 -49.10 35.02
CA ASN A 841 -18.95 -48.72 35.67
C ASN A 841 -18.90 -47.27 36.18
N GLU A 842 -19.81 -46.41 35.73
CA GLU A 842 -19.86 -44.99 36.12
C GLU A 842 -20.71 -44.72 37.37
N ASN A 843 -21.40 -45.75 37.89
CA ASN A 843 -22.21 -45.65 39.11
C ASN A 843 -21.39 -45.76 40.41
N VAL A 844 -20.11 -46.12 40.32
CA VAL A 844 -19.20 -46.28 41.46
C VAL A 844 -17.89 -45.58 41.15
N PHE A 845 -17.57 -44.50 41.85
CA PHE A 845 -16.33 -43.75 41.62
C PHE A 845 -15.70 -43.26 42.94
N LEU A 846 -14.36 -43.27 42.98
CA LEU A 846 -13.58 -42.82 44.13
C LEU A 846 -13.30 -41.33 43.99
N GLN A 847 -13.67 -40.55 45.01
CA GLN A 847 -13.37 -39.12 45.06
C GLN A 847 -11.95 -38.88 45.60
N ASP A 848 -11.38 -37.72 45.28
CA ASP A 848 -10.00 -37.37 45.67
C ASP A 848 -9.77 -37.33 47.19
N ASN A 849 -10.84 -37.19 47.99
CA ASN A 849 -10.80 -37.24 49.45
C ASN A 849 -10.86 -38.67 50.03
N GLY A 850 -10.78 -39.70 49.18
CA GLY A 850 -10.77 -41.12 49.57
C GLY A 850 -12.14 -41.75 49.81
N MET A 851 -13.23 -41.01 49.56
CA MET A 851 -14.60 -41.52 49.67
C MET A 851 -15.04 -42.21 48.39
N LEU A 852 -15.49 -43.46 48.48
CA LEU A 852 -16.12 -44.16 47.37
C LEU A 852 -17.61 -43.83 47.34
N LYS A 853 -18.07 -43.12 46.30
CA LYS A 853 -19.49 -42.78 46.11
C LYS A 853 -20.17 -43.73 45.14
N VAL A 854 -21.43 -44.03 45.46
CA VAL A 854 -22.26 -44.95 44.69
C VAL A 854 -23.59 -44.30 44.36
N ASN A 855 -23.90 -44.23 43.06
CA ASN A 855 -25.17 -43.70 42.56
C ASN A 855 -26.16 -44.84 42.30
N GLY A 856 -27.22 -44.92 43.12
CA GLY A 856 -28.32 -45.88 42.98
C GLY A 856 -28.64 -46.66 44.25
N VAL A 857 -29.67 -47.50 44.21
CA VAL A 857 -30.06 -48.36 45.34
C VAL A 857 -29.10 -49.54 45.42
N ILE A 858 -28.30 -49.58 46.49
CA ILE A 858 -27.35 -50.65 46.74
C ILE A 858 -28.11 -51.84 47.30
N GLU A 859 -27.99 -52.98 46.62
CA GLU A 859 -28.42 -54.27 47.17
C GLU A 859 -27.23 -55.02 47.78
N ASN A 860 -26.05 -54.86 47.16
CA ASN A 860 -24.80 -55.43 47.66
C ASN A 860 -23.60 -54.64 47.14
N LEU A 861 -22.60 -54.40 47.98
CA LEU A 861 -21.30 -53.87 47.57
C LEU A 861 -20.19 -54.46 48.44
N ASP A 862 -19.22 -55.08 47.79
CA ASP A 862 -18.06 -55.73 48.38
C ASP A 862 -16.77 -55.09 47.83
N VAL A 863 -15.84 -54.73 48.72
CA VAL A 863 -14.51 -54.25 48.34
C VAL A 863 -13.49 -55.33 48.66
N TYR A 864 -12.69 -55.69 47.66
CA TYR A 864 -11.63 -56.69 47.77
C TYR A 864 -10.26 -56.06 47.55
N SER A 865 -9.29 -56.47 48.34
CA SER A 865 -7.88 -56.29 47.99
C SER A 865 -7.53 -57.12 46.75
N LEU A 866 -6.44 -56.77 46.06
CA LEU A 866 -5.95 -57.55 44.92
C LEU A 866 -5.59 -59.01 45.26
N ALA A 867 -5.24 -59.29 46.52
CA ALA A 867 -5.01 -60.65 47.01
C ALA A 867 -6.30 -61.47 47.19
N GLY A 868 -7.47 -60.91 46.87
CA GLY A 868 -8.77 -61.57 46.95
C GLY A 868 -9.42 -61.53 48.33
N GLN A 869 -8.77 -60.93 49.34
CA GLN A 869 -9.38 -60.75 50.65
C GLN A 869 -10.42 -59.63 50.62
N ARG A 870 -11.64 -59.93 51.07
CA ARG A 870 -12.70 -58.93 51.24
C ARG A 870 -12.37 -58.04 52.43
N VAL A 871 -12.23 -56.75 52.17
CA VAL A 871 -11.87 -55.74 53.17
C VAL A 871 -13.07 -54.90 53.61
N TYR A 872 -14.15 -54.88 52.82
CA TYR A 872 -15.37 -54.16 53.18
C TYR A 872 -16.62 -54.81 52.54
N HIS A 873 -17.77 -54.72 53.21
CA HIS A 873 -19.07 -55.16 52.70
C HIS A 873 -20.19 -54.25 53.23
N THR A 874 -21.10 -53.84 52.36
CA THR A 874 -22.33 -53.15 52.76
C THR A 874 -23.50 -53.45 51.83
N LYS A 875 -24.73 -53.24 52.32
CA LYS A 875 -25.97 -53.37 51.55
C LYS A 875 -26.87 -52.14 51.64
N ALA A 876 -26.39 -51.04 52.24
CA ALA A 876 -27.26 -49.89 52.51
C ALA A 876 -26.57 -48.51 52.37
N THR A 877 -25.25 -48.45 52.37
CA THR A 877 -24.53 -47.15 52.47
C THR A 877 -24.04 -46.69 51.10
N ALA A 878 -24.54 -45.53 50.63
CA ALA A 878 -24.19 -44.94 49.33
C ALA A 878 -22.78 -44.33 49.27
N GLU A 879 -22.13 -44.16 50.42
CA GLU A 879 -20.77 -43.64 50.53
C GLU A 879 -19.95 -44.51 51.48
N ILE A 880 -18.71 -44.80 51.10
CA ILE A 880 -17.81 -45.65 51.88
C ILE A 880 -16.47 -44.94 52.02
N ASP A 881 -16.04 -44.72 53.27
CA ASP A 881 -14.73 -44.16 53.56
C ASP A 881 -13.65 -45.25 53.45
N LEU A 882 -12.77 -45.11 52.46
CA LEU A 882 -11.64 -46.01 52.24
C LEU A 882 -10.32 -45.48 52.79
N ASN A 883 -10.33 -44.34 53.50
CA ASN A 883 -9.10 -43.72 53.99
C ASN A 883 -8.32 -44.60 54.98
N GLY A 884 -9.01 -45.44 55.75
CA GLY A 884 -8.39 -46.42 56.64
C GLY A 884 -7.68 -47.60 55.95
N LEU A 885 -7.84 -47.75 54.62
CA LEU A 885 -7.14 -48.79 53.85
C LEU A 885 -5.78 -48.28 53.36
N LYS A 886 -4.83 -49.20 53.11
CA LYS A 886 -3.51 -48.84 52.55
C LYS A 886 -3.65 -48.34 51.11
N THR A 887 -2.73 -47.48 50.67
CA THR A 887 -2.60 -47.07 49.26
C THR A 887 -2.45 -48.31 48.37
N GLY A 888 -3.25 -48.41 47.31
CA GLY A 888 -3.28 -49.59 46.46
C GLY A 888 -4.52 -49.70 45.58
N ILE A 889 -4.55 -50.74 44.73
CA ILE A 889 -5.70 -51.05 43.87
C ILE A 889 -6.65 -51.99 44.61
N TYR A 890 -7.93 -51.66 44.56
CA TYR A 890 -9.02 -52.46 45.10
C TYR A 890 -10.04 -52.78 44.01
N ILE A 891 -10.68 -53.95 44.12
CA ILE A 891 -11.78 -54.35 43.25
C ILE A 891 -13.08 -54.19 44.02
N VAL A 892 -13.95 -53.32 43.53
CA VAL A 892 -15.30 -53.13 44.06
C VAL A 892 -16.26 -53.94 43.21
N ARG A 893 -16.91 -54.94 43.81
CA ARG A 893 -17.99 -55.70 43.20
C ARG A 893 -19.31 -55.23 43.78
N TYR A 894 -20.32 -55.02 42.96
CA TYR A 894 -21.58 -54.45 43.41
C TYR A 894 -22.78 -55.02 42.68
N LYS A 895 -23.93 -54.91 43.33
CA LYS A 895 -25.26 -55.05 42.77
C LYS A 895 -26.04 -53.78 43.10
N ILE A 896 -26.36 -53.00 42.08
CA ILE A 896 -27.05 -51.71 42.20
C ILE A 896 -28.22 -51.73 41.22
N ASN A 897 -29.41 -51.34 41.70
CA ASN A 897 -30.65 -51.30 40.91
C ASN A 897 -30.90 -52.61 40.11
N GLY A 898 -30.74 -53.76 40.75
CA GLY A 898 -30.96 -55.09 40.16
C GLY A 898 -29.81 -55.64 39.32
N LYS A 899 -28.80 -54.84 38.98
CA LYS A 899 -27.71 -55.22 38.06
C LYS A 899 -26.38 -55.38 38.79
N GLN A 900 -25.64 -56.45 38.46
CA GLN A 900 -24.32 -56.72 39.04
C GLN A 900 -23.19 -56.20 38.14
N GLY A 901 -22.11 -55.72 38.75
CA GLY A 901 -20.94 -55.20 38.06
C GLY A 901 -19.70 -55.19 38.96
N ALA A 902 -18.55 -54.86 38.38
CA ALA A 902 -17.31 -54.67 39.13
C ALA A 902 -16.45 -53.57 38.52
N VAL A 903 -15.86 -52.72 39.37
CA VAL A 903 -14.96 -51.65 38.97
C VAL A 903 -13.65 -51.72 39.76
N LYS A 904 -12.54 -51.34 39.12
CA LYS A 904 -11.25 -51.20 39.79
C LYS A 904 -11.11 -49.75 40.28
N VAL A 905 -10.74 -49.58 41.54
CA VAL A 905 -10.46 -48.26 42.11
C VAL A 905 -9.03 -48.22 42.62
N TYR A 906 -8.35 -47.10 42.40
CA TYR A 906 -6.99 -46.88 42.88
C TYR A 906 -7.01 -45.86 43.99
N LYS A 907 -6.77 -46.32 45.23
CA LYS A 907 -6.66 -45.46 46.40
C LYS A 907 -5.22 -44.96 46.48
N ARG A 908 -5.04 -43.66 46.26
CA ARG A 908 -3.74 -42.98 46.37
C ARG A 908 -3.30 -42.85 47.82
#